data_AF-A0A562SAE8-F1
#
_entry.id   AF-A0A562SAE8-F1
#
_cell.length_a   1.000
_cell.length_b   1.000
_cell.length_c   1.000
_cell.angle_alpha   90.00
_cell.angle_beta   90.00
_cell.angle_gamma   90.00
#
_symmetry.space_group_name_H-M   'P 1'
#
loop_
_entity.id
_entity.type
_entity.pdbx_description
1 polymer ?
#
loop_
_entity_poly.entity_id
_entity_poly.type
_entity_poly.pdbx_seq_one_letter_code
_entity_poly.pdbx_strand_id
1 'polypeptide(L)'
;MRVIFLAALIVCSSFNASAQRKRVNIDENWKFAFGHAANPEKDFNYGLKTIFSKSGAAAGTAIDPKFNDSSWRTLNLPHDWAVELPFAYVDNFDVESHGYKPVGGLFPATSIGWYRKQFKLEKADSGRRFQLQFDGIFRDANVWINGFYLGNNKSGYVGVNYDVTDFLNFDRNNVIVVRVDATQYEGWFYEGAGIYRHVWLNSYLSSHITTDGVFAYANINGSKATLNVETSIINEYGSSGSYSVSTYLTDRAGNKITSSKEQALALNVLEEKTLKQTIAVNNPTIWSLENPYLYRVVVELKQNGKIIDQQKLRFGFRSIEIKPNGIFLNGKHIKIYGTNNHQDHAGVGSALPDYLQYYRIGLLKEMGVNAYRTSHNAPTPELLDACDSLGMLVMDEQRLLNSGAEYMDQFERLVKRDRSRTSVFMWSIGNEEGWIHTNSFGKRIAESFIAKQKQLDPTRTCTYAADVANVYKGVNEVIPVRSFNYRQFAVADYHKDHPDQPIIGTEMGSTVTTRGALEKDSIRAYVPDQDITAPWWASRAEEWWKLAARNDFWLGGFVWTGFDYRGEPTPYKWPNINSHFGVMDVCGFPKNIYYYYQSWWTDKDVLHISPHWNHRNEWGLPKKQIDVWVNSNADNVELFLNGKSLGKKDMPRNGHLQWKVEFEPGKLEAVAYKNGRKLTSKVETTGVPVEVVLTPYKTTMLADGKDVTVMNVSVVDREGREVPDANNMIYFKVEGDAKIIGVGNGDPSSHEADKCADGLWQRSLFNGKCQVIIQSGTKPGIFKVEASAKNLYTGSTDVITVDPVKAATITIDEKYKLKGEAAKPRVVDQMIGADISFLPELEAKGMKFSDKGVTKDAIEIIKEHGINYVRLRIFHDPAQDSGYSPKKGFCDLNYTKQMAKRVKAAGLKLLLDFHYSDYWADPGKQYKPAAWKGLSFEELKKALYDYTKMVMEELKAQNTLPDMVQVGNEINHGIVWPDGNVSNMDQLAQLLCAGTAAVKAVEPKTQMMLHVALGGQNNESVFFIDNMLARGVHFDVIGQSYYPKWHGTLADLENNLNDLVRRYNKDVIVVEYSALKEEVNKIAFGLPNGKGKGTCIWEPLSTWEKFFDNDGKSNQYLPLYDEMSKKYLNK
;
A
#
# COMPACT_ATOMS: atom_id res chain seq x y z
N MET A 1 -47.78 26.28 -50.44
CA MET A 1 -47.63 26.12 -48.96
C MET A 1 -47.21 24.68 -48.71
N ARG A 2 -45.95 24.41 -48.35
CA ARG A 2 -45.43 24.26 -46.95
C ARG A 2 -46.06 23.03 -46.26
N VAL A 3 -45.41 22.03 -45.66
CA VAL A 3 -44.05 21.70 -45.12
C VAL A 3 -44.16 20.19 -44.76
N ILE A 4 -43.35 19.23 -45.25
CA ILE A 4 -42.02 18.73 -44.79
C ILE A 4 -42.03 17.87 -43.49
N PHE A 5 -41.74 16.57 -43.70
CA PHE A 5 -40.84 15.62 -42.99
C PHE A 5 -40.88 15.29 -41.47
N LEU A 6 -40.49 14.01 -41.26
CA LEU A 6 -39.72 13.41 -40.15
C LEU A 6 -40.50 12.78 -38.97
N ALA A 7 -40.73 11.48 -39.06
CA ALA A 7 -40.93 10.58 -37.90
C ALA A 7 -40.17 9.27 -38.14
N ALA A 8 -38.85 9.33 -38.09
CA ALA A 8 -37.97 8.17 -38.04
C ALA A 8 -36.66 8.57 -37.35
N LEU A 9 -36.69 8.67 -36.02
CA LEU A 9 -35.47 8.79 -35.22
C LEU A 9 -35.74 8.42 -33.76
N ILE A 10 -34.78 7.64 -33.23
CA ILE A 10 -34.57 7.26 -31.82
C ILE A 10 -35.22 5.93 -31.39
N VAL A 11 -34.70 4.82 -31.94
CA VAL A 11 -34.33 3.61 -31.16
C VAL A 11 -33.02 3.06 -31.76
N CYS A 12 -31.90 3.75 -31.52
CA CYS A 12 -30.57 3.29 -31.97
C CYS A 12 -29.46 3.68 -30.98
N SER A 13 -29.74 3.60 -29.68
CA SER A 13 -28.75 3.92 -28.64
C SER A 13 -28.53 2.82 -27.60
N SER A 14 -29.15 1.65 -27.71
CA SER A 14 -28.99 0.54 -26.75
C SER A 14 -28.21 -0.69 -27.27
N PHE A 15 -27.87 -0.77 -28.56
CA PHE A 15 -27.15 -1.95 -29.10
C PHE A 15 -25.61 -1.90 -28.99
N ASN A 16 -25.00 -0.75 -28.67
CA ASN A 16 -23.53 -0.64 -28.63
C ASN A 16 -22.89 -1.17 -27.34
N ALA A 17 -23.63 -1.26 -26.22
CA ALA A 17 -23.09 -1.79 -24.96
C ALA A 17 -23.00 -3.34 -24.95
N SER A 18 -23.73 -4.02 -25.83
CA SER A 18 -23.89 -5.49 -25.82
C SER A 18 -22.71 -6.26 -26.43
N ALA A 19 -21.81 -5.61 -27.17
CA ALA A 19 -20.79 -6.32 -27.96
C ALA A 19 -19.44 -6.48 -27.25
N GLN A 20 -19.19 -5.78 -26.13
CA GLN A 20 -17.86 -5.77 -25.50
C GLN A 20 -17.68 -6.93 -24.51
N ARG A 21 -16.42 -7.34 -24.30
CA ARG A 21 -16.03 -8.30 -23.25
C ARG A 21 -16.43 -7.80 -21.87
N LYS A 22 -16.95 -8.71 -21.03
CA LYS A 22 -17.20 -8.48 -19.61
C LYS A 22 -16.28 -9.38 -18.81
N ARG A 23 -15.65 -8.83 -17.77
CA ARG A 23 -14.91 -9.58 -16.74
C ARG A 23 -15.58 -9.26 -15.41
N VAL A 24 -16.33 -10.22 -14.87
CA VAL A 24 -17.15 -10.02 -13.66
C VAL A 24 -16.50 -10.79 -12.53
N ASN A 25 -16.10 -10.09 -11.46
CA ASN A 25 -15.69 -10.74 -10.23
C ASN A 25 -16.92 -11.39 -9.58
N ILE A 26 -16.83 -12.66 -9.23
CA ILE A 26 -17.98 -13.43 -8.70
C ILE A 26 -17.69 -14.00 -7.30
N ASP A 27 -16.87 -13.29 -6.52
CA ASP A 27 -16.42 -13.73 -5.19
C ASP A 27 -17.49 -13.68 -4.11
N GLU A 28 -18.56 -12.94 -4.33
CA GLU A 28 -19.60 -12.77 -3.32
C GLU A 28 -20.54 -13.99 -3.23
N ASN A 29 -21.07 -14.26 -2.03
CA ASN A 29 -22.18 -15.18 -1.81
C ASN A 29 -21.91 -16.64 -2.24
N TRP A 30 -20.74 -17.18 -1.89
CA TRP A 30 -20.46 -18.60 -2.00
C TRP A 30 -20.98 -19.36 -0.78
N LYS A 31 -21.28 -20.64 -0.97
CA LYS A 31 -21.55 -21.62 0.07
C LYS A 31 -20.32 -22.46 0.33
N PHE A 32 -20.01 -22.71 1.60
CA PHE A 32 -18.87 -23.52 2.01
C PHE A 32 -19.28 -24.57 3.06
N ALA A 33 -18.74 -25.77 2.92
CA ALA A 33 -18.76 -26.80 3.95
C ALA A 33 -17.49 -27.67 3.87
N PHE A 34 -17.07 -28.19 5.02
CA PHE A 34 -16.05 -29.23 5.07
C PHE A 34 -16.58 -30.54 4.49
N GLY A 35 -15.74 -31.18 3.67
CA GLY A 35 -15.88 -32.59 3.28
C GLY A 35 -15.04 -33.48 4.18
N HIS A 36 -14.62 -34.64 3.67
CA HIS A 36 -13.73 -35.54 4.44
C HIS A 36 -12.83 -36.39 3.54
N ALA A 37 -11.51 -36.30 3.72
CA ALA A 37 -10.54 -36.96 2.82
C ALA A 37 -10.58 -38.51 2.90
N ALA A 38 -10.95 -39.07 4.05
CA ALA A 38 -10.92 -40.52 4.31
C ALA A 38 -12.31 -41.17 4.49
N ASN A 39 -13.41 -40.43 4.34
CA ASN A 39 -14.76 -40.95 4.56
C ASN A 39 -15.71 -40.38 3.49
N PRO A 40 -15.98 -41.15 2.43
CA PRO A 40 -16.85 -40.74 1.34
C PRO A 40 -18.27 -40.30 1.75
N GLU A 41 -18.87 -40.87 2.80
CA GLU A 41 -20.20 -40.46 3.27
C GLU A 41 -20.19 -39.04 3.84
N LYS A 42 -19.11 -38.70 4.56
CA LYS A 42 -18.85 -37.34 5.08
C LYS A 42 -18.32 -36.39 4.00
N ASP A 43 -17.91 -36.92 2.85
CA ASP A 43 -17.52 -36.15 1.66
C ASP A 43 -18.67 -36.02 0.66
N PHE A 44 -19.90 -35.88 1.18
CA PHE A 44 -21.13 -35.75 0.38
C PHE A 44 -21.32 -36.88 -0.64
N ASN A 45 -21.00 -38.12 -0.23
CA ASN A 45 -21.04 -39.34 -1.04
C ASN A 45 -20.13 -39.32 -2.28
N TYR A 46 -19.15 -38.43 -2.33
CA TYR A 46 -18.14 -38.41 -3.39
C TYR A 46 -17.33 -39.70 -3.34
N GLY A 47 -17.32 -40.44 -4.45
CA GLY A 47 -16.73 -41.79 -4.53
C GLY A 47 -17.70 -42.95 -4.24
N LEU A 48 -18.88 -42.71 -3.64
CA LEU A 48 -19.93 -43.73 -3.45
C LEU A 48 -20.98 -43.73 -4.57
N LYS A 49 -21.16 -42.58 -5.24
CA LYS A 49 -22.11 -42.42 -6.35
C LYS A 49 -21.40 -42.41 -7.69
N THR A 50 -22.04 -43.00 -8.70
CA THR A 50 -21.54 -42.99 -10.07
C THR A 50 -21.84 -41.65 -10.74
N ILE A 51 -20.84 -40.75 -10.78
CA ILE A 51 -20.98 -39.40 -11.33
C ILE A 51 -20.50 -39.24 -12.78
N PHE A 52 -19.86 -40.27 -13.35
CA PHE A 52 -19.31 -40.24 -14.72
C PHE A 52 -20.02 -41.17 -15.69
N SER A 53 -21.03 -41.94 -15.27
CA SER A 53 -21.78 -42.83 -16.18
C SER A 53 -22.64 -42.06 -17.18
N LYS A 54 -23.03 -40.82 -16.86
CA LYS A 54 -23.82 -39.91 -17.71
C LYS A 54 -23.40 -38.46 -17.42
N SER A 55 -23.07 -37.70 -18.47
CA SER A 55 -22.68 -36.28 -18.32
C SER A 55 -23.80 -35.47 -17.66
N GLY A 56 -23.45 -34.62 -16.68
CA GLY A 56 -24.40 -33.78 -15.96
C GLY A 56 -25.17 -34.48 -14.83
N ALA A 57 -25.10 -35.81 -14.70
CA ALA A 57 -25.82 -36.56 -13.67
C ALA A 57 -24.93 -36.80 -12.44
N ALA A 58 -25.33 -36.27 -11.28
CA ALA A 58 -24.57 -36.43 -10.04
C ALA A 58 -25.47 -36.64 -8.80
N ALA A 59 -26.63 -37.28 -8.99
CA ALA A 59 -27.64 -37.44 -7.96
C ALA A 59 -27.13 -38.06 -6.66
N GLY A 60 -27.53 -37.48 -5.53
CA GLY A 60 -27.11 -37.93 -4.19
C GLY A 60 -25.72 -37.44 -3.76
N THR A 61 -25.13 -36.50 -4.49
CA THR A 61 -23.86 -35.83 -4.14
C THR A 61 -24.02 -34.32 -4.07
N ALA A 62 -23.03 -33.62 -3.50
CA ALA A 62 -22.97 -32.15 -3.52
C ALA A 62 -22.70 -31.56 -4.92
N ILE A 63 -22.47 -32.38 -5.95
CA ILE A 63 -22.30 -31.93 -7.34
C ILE A 63 -23.66 -31.71 -8.02
N ASP A 64 -24.72 -32.37 -7.55
CA ASP A 64 -26.07 -32.22 -8.11
C ASP A 64 -26.54 -30.75 -7.99
N PRO A 65 -27.02 -30.13 -9.08
CA PRO A 65 -27.63 -28.79 -9.03
C PRO A 65 -28.80 -28.69 -8.05
N LYS A 66 -29.49 -29.80 -7.77
CA LYS A 66 -30.62 -29.89 -6.82
C LYS A 66 -30.21 -30.16 -5.38
N PHE A 67 -28.91 -30.33 -5.10
CA PHE A 67 -28.43 -30.52 -3.74
C PHE A 67 -28.84 -29.34 -2.84
N ASN A 68 -29.37 -29.63 -1.65
CA ASN A 68 -29.75 -28.61 -0.69
C ASN A 68 -28.55 -28.16 0.15
N ASP A 69 -27.98 -27.01 -0.18
CA ASP A 69 -26.85 -26.38 0.52
C ASP A 69 -27.31 -25.29 1.53
N SER A 70 -28.59 -25.29 1.94
CA SER A 70 -29.11 -24.26 2.86
C SER A 70 -28.40 -24.23 4.22
N SER A 71 -27.87 -25.37 4.68
CA SER A 71 -27.11 -25.49 5.92
C SER A 71 -25.63 -25.12 5.77
N TRP A 72 -25.13 -24.90 4.55
CA TRP A 72 -23.74 -24.52 4.33
C TRP A 72 -23.53 -23.05 4.67
N ARG A 73 -22.34 -22.74 5.20
CA ARG A 73 -21.92 -21.38 5.56
C ARG A 73 -21.91 -20.51 4.30
N THR A 74 -22.52 -19.32 4.38
CA THR A 74 -22.35 -18.29 3.33
C THR A 74 -21.09 -17.48 3.63
N LEU A 75 -20.25 -17.26 2.62
CA LEU A 75 -19.05 -16.44 2.71
C LEU A 75 -18.73 -15.77 1.37
N ASN A 76 -17.79 -14.83 1.41
CA ASN A 76 -17.18 -14.24 0.21
C ASN A 76 -15.77 -14.78 0.03
N LEU A 77 -15.35 -14.90 -1.21
CA LEU A 77 -13.96 -15.14 -1.59
C LEU A 77 -13.19 -13.80 -1.62
N PRO A 78 -11.86 -13.80 -1.65
CA PRO A 78 -10.97 -14.95 -1.38
C PRO A 78 -11.17 -15.59 0.00
N HIS A 79 -11.06 -16.90 0.10
CA HIS A 79 -11.25 -17.66 1.34
C HIS A 79 -10.14 -18.70 1.57
N ASP A 80 -9.40 -18.50 2.66
CA ASP A 80 -8.46 -19.46 3.24
C ASP A 80 -9.10 -20.02 4.52
N TRP A 81 -9.54 -21.28 4.53
CA TRP A 81 -10.16 -21.86 5.72
C TRP A 81 -9.12 -22.28 6.77
N ALA A 82 -7.86 -22.49 6.38
CA ALA A 82 -6.83 -22.98 7.30
C ALA A 82 -6.50 -21.93 8.38
N VAL A 83 -6.59 -20.64 8.04
CA VAL A 83 -6.36 -19.55 9.01
C VAL A 83 -7.41 -19.53 10.12
N GLU A 84 -8.63 -19.99 9.83
CA GLU A 84 -9.75 -20.03 10.77
C GLU A 84 -9.67 -21.21 11.76
N LEU A 85 -8.85 -22.22 11.46
CA LEU A 85 -8.69 -23.39 12.32
C LEU A 85 -7.84 -23.07 13.56
N PRO A 86 -8.11 -23.72 14.70
CA PRO A 86 -7.23 -23.63 15.87
C PRO A 86 -5.86 -24.26 15.57
N PHE A 87 -4.87 -23.95 16.41
CA PHE A 87 -3.57 -24.63 16.35
C PHE A 87 -3.64 -26.01 17.01
N ALA A 88 -2.97 -26.99 16.41
CA ALA A 88 -2.94 -28.36 16.90
C ALA A 88 -1.49 -28.88 16.91
N TYR A 89 -0.95 -29.12 18.10
CA TYR A 89 0.36 -29.76 18.21
C TYR A 89 0.30 -31.23 17.78
N VAL A 90 1.08 -31.56 16.76
CA VAL A 90 1.38 -32.92 16.32
C VAL A 90 2.87 -32.96 16.00
N ASP A 91 3.59 -33.97 16.52
CA ASP A 91 5.01 -34.17 16.22
C ASP A 91 5.19 -34.75 14.82
N ASN A 92 5.02 -33.89 13.81
CA ASN A 92 5.14 -34.21 12.41
C ASN A 92 5.72 -33.01 11.66
N PHE A 93 6.74 -33.24 10.83
CA PHE A 93 7.46 -32.17 10.13
C PHE A 93 6.57 -31.39 9.17
N ASP A 94 5.65 -32.04 8.46
CA ASP A 94 4.76 -31.34 7.53
C ASP A 94 3.79 -30.44 8.31
N VAL A 95 3.22 -30.92 9.42
CA VAL A 95 2.36 -30.09 10.28
C VAL A 95 3.13 -28.93 10.92
N GLU A 96 4.36 -29.18 11.37
CA GLU A 96 5.28 -28.15 11.91
C GLU A 96 5.59 -27.07 10.88
N SER A 97 6.02 -27.47 9.67
CA SER A 97 6.39 -26.55 8.60
C SER A 97 5.22 -25.72 8.08
N HIS A 98 3.97 -26.12 8.34
CA HIS A 98 2.76 -25.38 7.99
C HIS A 98 2.12 -24.65 9.20
N GLY A 99 2.89 -24.47 10.28
CA GLY A 99 2.50 -23.64 11.43
C GLY A 99 1.43 -24.28 12.31
N TYR A 100 1.42 -25.62 12.39
CA TYR A 100 0.52 -26.41 13.23
C TYR A 100 -0.98 -26.18 12.97
N LYS A 101 -1.34 -25.80 11.74
CA LYS A 101 -2.73 -25.79 11.31
C LYS A 101 -3.17 -27.22 10.98
N PRO A 102 -4.34 -27.68 11.47
CA PRO A 102 -4.78 -29.06 11.29
C PRO A 102 -5.35 -29.26 9.88
N VAL A 103 -4.48 -29.26 8.87
CA VAL A 103 -4.76 -29.57 7.46
C VAL A 103 -3.75 -30.63 7.02
N GLY A 104 -4.07 -31.44 6.01
CA GLY A 104 -3.24 -32.53 5.50
C GLY A 104 -3.75 -33.93 5.86
N GLY A 105 -2.98 -34.96 5.49
CA GLY A 105 -3.38 -36.37 5.63
C GLY A 105 -3.71 -36.83 7.05
N LEU A 106 -3.16 -36.18 8.08
CA LEU A 106 -3.44 -36.47 9.50
C LEU A 106 -4.76 -35.86 9.99
N PHE A 107 -5.34 -34.92 9.23
CA PHE A 107 -6.55 -34.18 9.60
C PHE A 107 -7.64 -34.30 8.53
N PRO A 108 -8.11 -35.52 8.21
CA PRO A 108 -8.99 -35.74 7.07
C PRO A 108 -10.33 -34.98 7.13
N ALA A 109 -10.77 -34.56 8.32
CA ALA A 109 -12.01 -33.80 8.51
C ALA A 109 -11.91 -32.31 8.16
N THR A 110 -10.70 -31.79 7.95
CA THR A 110 -10.42 -30.36 7.70
C THR A 110 -9.55 -30.14 6.45
N SER A 111 -9.27 -31.21 5.70
CA SER A 111 -8.45 -31.18 4.47
C SER A 111 -9.26 -31.08 3.18
N ILE A 112 -10.57 -31.31 3.21
CA ILE A 112 -11.45 -31.16 2.04
C ILE A 112 -12.41 -29.99 2.27
N GLY A 113 -12.45 -29.06 1.32
CA GLY A 113 -13.41 -27.97 1.31
C GLY A 113 -14.29 -28.05 0.07
N TRP A 114 -15.61 -27.95 0.25
CA TRP A 114 -16.55 -27.83 -0.85
C TRP A 114 -17.08 -26.41 -0.94
N TYR A 115 -17.06 -25.86 -2.15
CA TYR A 115 -17.63 -24.57 -2.47
C TYR A 115 -18.76 -24.72 -3.49
N ARG A 116 -19.86 -24.00 -3.28
CA ARG A 116 -20.99 -23.95 -4.20
C ARG A 116 -21.43 -22.51 -4.45
N LYS A 117 -21.77 -22.19 -5.70
CA LYS A 117 -22.33 -20.88 -6.05
C LYS A 117 -23.46 -21.01 -7.04
N GLN A 118 -24.56 -20.31 -6.75
CA GLN A 118 -25.67 -20.17 -7.68
C GLN A 118 -25.62 -18.79 -8.34
N PHE A 119 -25.91 -18.74 -9.64
CA PHE A 119 -26.08 -17.49 -10.38
C PHE A 119 -27.05 -17.68 -11.54
N LYS A 120 -27.57 -16.58 -12.07
CA LYS A 120 -28.45 -16.58 -13.25
C LYS A 120 -27.80 -15.79 -14.38
N LEU A 121 -28.12 -16.20 -15.60
CA LEU A 121 -27.78 -15.47 -16.81
C LEU A 121 -29.06 -15.12 -17.54
N GLU A 122 -29.09 -13.93 -18.11
CA GLU A 122 -30.21 -13.44 -18.91
C GLU A 122 -30.18 -14.11 -20.29
N LYS A 123 -31.33 -14.50 -20.83
CA LYS A 123 -31.43 -15.05 -22.19
C LYS A 123 -30.88 -14.13 -23.28
N ALA A 124 -30.82 -12.82 -23.04
CA ALA A 124 -30.18 -11.87 -23.94
C ALA A 124 -28.67 -12.17 -24.16
N ASP A 125 -28.00 -12.84 -23.22
CA ASP A 125 -26.59 -13.17 -23.33
C ASP A 125 -26.32 -14.54 -24.03
N SER A 126 -27.34 -15.26 -24.53
CA SER A 126 -27.19 -16.63 -25.03
C SER A 126 -26.35 -16.80 -26.31
N GLY A 127 -25.98 -15.71 -26.96
CA GLY A 127 -25.07 -15.70 -28.13
C GLY A 127 -23.61 -15.44 -27.77
N ARG A 128 -23.28 -15.35 -26.48
CA ARG A 128 -21.92 -15.08 -25.97
C ARG A 128 -21.21 -16.38 -25.58
N ARG A 129 -19.88 -16.31 -25.51
CA ARG A 129 -19.03 -17.29 -24.86
C ARG A 129 -18.84 -16.89 -23.40
N PHE A 130 -18.69 -17.89 -22.53
CA PHE A 130 -18.49 -17.72 -21.10
C PHE A 130 -17.33 -18.58 -20.62
N GLN A 131 -16.47 -17.98 -19.79
CA GLN A 131 -15.35 -18.67 -19.18
C GLN A 131 -15.34 -18.41 -17.68
N LEU A 132 -15.17 -19.49 -16.91
CA LEU A 132 -14.91 -19.45 -15.48
C LEU A 132 -13.40 -19.44 -15.26
N GLN A 133 -12.88 -18.40 -14.62
CA GLN A 133 -11.47 -18.21 -14.31
C GLN A 133 -11.26 -18.22 -12.80
N PHE A 134 -10.29 -19.02 -12.34
CA PHE A 134 -9.81 -19.01 -10.95
C PHE A 134 -8.36 -18.53 -10.95
N ASP A 135 -8.03 -17.51 -10.16
CA ASP A 135 -6.65 -16.99 -10.12
C ASP A 135 -5.70 -17.86 -9.26
N GLY A 136 -6.26 -18.73 -8.41
CA GLY A 136 -5.55 -19.73 -7.61
C GLY A 136 -6.47 -20.45 -6.64
N ILE A 137 -6.24 -21.75 -6.46
CA ILE A 137 -6.98 -22.61 -5.53
C ILE A 137 -5.98 -23.55 -4.89
N PHE A 138 -5.89 -23.56 -3.56
CA PHE A 138 -5.00 -24.46 -2.85
C PHE A 138 -5.78 -25.64 -2.25
N ARG A 139 -5.71 -26.85 -2.81
CA ARG A 139 -5.12 -27.28 -4.10
C ARG A 139 -5.93 -28.45 -4.66
N ASP A 140 -5.43 -29.08 -5.74
CA ASP A 140 -6.02 -30.27 -6.37
C ASP A 140 -7.55 -30.17 -6.53
N ALA A 141 -7.97 -29.04 -7.11
CA ALA A 141 -9.37 -28.66 -7.15
C ALA A 141 -10.07 -29.33 -8.34
N ASN A 142 -11.20 -29.98 -8.09
CA ASN A 142 -12.11 -30.45 -9.13
C ASN A 142 -13.27 -29.47 -9.29
N VAL A 143 -13.64 -29.16 -10.53
CA VAL A 143 -14.64 -28.12 -10.83
C VAL A 143 -15.78 -28.68 -11.69
N TRP A 144 -17.01 -28.34 -11.32
CA TRP A 144 -18.22 -28.65 -12.06
C TRP A 144 -19.10 -27.42 -12.26
N ILE A 145 -19.88 -27.44 -13.33
CA ILE A 145 -21.02 -26.54 -13.52
C ILE A 145 -22.26 -27.34 -13.94
N ASN A 146 -23.39 -27.13 -13.27
CA ASN A 146 -24.64 -27.85 -13.54
C ASN A 146 -24.49 -29.39 -13.58
N GLY A 147 -23.58 -29.95 -12.78
CA GLY A 147 -23.24 -31.37 -12.77
C GLY A 147 -22.25 -31.83 -13.84
N PHE A 148 -21.87 -30.97 -14.80
CA PHE A 148 -20.86 -31.27 -15.81
C PHE A 148 -19.46 -31.04 -15.26
N TYR A 149 -18.59 -32.03 -15.39
CA TYR A 149 -17.18 -31.92 -14.98
C TYR A 149 -16.38 -31.10 -15.98
N LEU A 150 -15.72 -30.05 -15.50
CA LEU A 150 -14.92 -29.15 -16.32
C LEU A 150 -13.44 -29.55 -16.33
N GLY A 151 -12.94 -30.05 -15.21
CA GLY A 151 -11.56 -30.47 -15.09
C GLY A 151 -11.02 -30.38 -13.67
N ASN A 152 -9.70 -30.49 -13.59
CA ASN A 152 -8.92 -30.45 -12.36
C ASN A 152 -7.82 -29.38 -12.46
N ASN A 153 -7.50 -28.71 -11.36
CA ASN A 153 -6.31 -27.87 -11.22
C ASN A 153 -5.47 -28.37 -10.05
N LYS A 154 -4.35 -29.03 -10.36
CA LYS A 154 -3.46 -29.61 -9.34
C LYS A 154 -2.67 -28.58 -8.57
N SER A 155 -2.22 -27.53 -9.28
CA SER A 155 -1.42 -26.46 -8.69
C SER A 155 -2.16 -25.78 -7.56
N GLY A 156 -1.44 -25.54 -6.47
CA GLY A 156 -1.89 -24.69 -5.39
C GLY A 156 -1.85 -23.20 -5.72
N TYR A 157 -1.18 -22.78 -6.80
CA TYR A 157 -0.78 -21.38 -7.00
C TYR A 157 -1.17 -20.79 -8.35
N VAL A 158 -0.87 -21.47 -9.46
CA VAL A 158 -1.29 -20.96 -10.77
C VAL A 158 -2.75 -21.34 -11.03
N GLY A 159 -3.52 -20.32 -11.39
CA GLY A 159 -4.94 -20.41 -11.69
C GLY A 159 -5.28 -21.17 -12.96
N VAL A 160 -6.55 -21.50 -13.15
CA VAL A 160 -7.08 -22.24 -14.32
C VAL A 160 -8.32 -21.55 -14.89
N ASN A 161 -8.55 -21.75 -16.19
CA ASN A 161 -9.69 -21.21 -16.91
C ASN A 161 -10.46 -22.34 -17.60
N TYR A 162 -11.79 -22.33 -17.51
CA TYR A 162 -12.67 -23.29 -18.18
C TYR A 162 -13.70 -22.56 -19.04
N ASP A 163 -13.83 -22.93 -20.32
CA ASP A 163 -15.00 -22.56 -21.10
C ASP A 163 -16.21 -23.32 -20.56
N VAL A 164 -17.25 -22.58 -20.19
CA VAL A 164 -18.48 -23.14 -19.60
C VAL A 164 -19.70 -22.93 -20.48
N THR A 165 -19.53 -22.36 -21.68
CA THR A 165 -20.62 -21.88 -22.54
C THR A 165 -21.70 -22.94 -22.78
N ASP A 166 -21.28 -24.16 -23.12
CA ASP A 166 -22.18 -25.24 -23.55
C ASP A 166 -22.99 -25.86 -22.38
N PHE A 167 -22.62 -25.55 -21.13
CA PHE A 167 -23.21 -26.12 -19.93
C PHE A 167 -24.12 -25.15 -19.18
N LEU A 168 -24.25 -23.91 -19.67
CA LEU A 168 -25.00 -22.85 -19.00
C LEU A 168 -26.50 -22.89 -19.34
N ASN A 169 -27.29 -22.60 -18.33
CA ASN A 169 -28.72 -22.32 -18.45
C ASN A 169 -28.96 -20.81 -18.50
N PHE A 170 -29.85 -20.39 -19.39
CA PHE A 170 -30.39 -19.03 -19.44
C PHE A 170 -31.77 -18.97 -18.79
N ASP A 171 -32.07 -17.85 -18.14
CA ASP A 171 -33.29 -17.58 -17.34
C ASP A 171 -33.54 -18.59 -16.20
N ARG A 172 -32.51 -19.38 -15.84
CA ARG A 172 -32.54 -20.41 -14.80
C ARG A 172 -31.24 -20.38 -13.99
N ASN A 173 -31.24 -21.01 -12.82
CA ASN A 173 -30.04 -21.09 -11.99
C ASN A 173 -28.98 -21.97 -12.66
N ASN A 174 -27.75 -21.47 -12.61
CA ASN A 174 -26.53 -22.21 -12.81
C ASN A 174 -25.88 -22.48 -11.47
N VAL A 175 -25.28 -23.66 -11.30
CA VAL A 175 -24.62 -24.06 -10.06
C VAL A 175 -23.17 -24.41 -10.36
N ILE A 176 -22.23 -23.64 -9.81
CA ILE A 176 -20.80 -23.96 -9.79
C ILE A 176 -20.54 -24.79 -8.52
N VAL A 177 -19.76 -25.85 -8.66
CA VAL A 177 -19.28 -26.67 -7.54
C VAL A 177 -17.78 -26.84 -7.65
N VAL A 178 -17.06 -26.62 -6.55
CA VAL A 178 -15.61 -26.84 -6.45
C VAL A 178 -15.35 -27.73 -5.25
N ARG A 179 -14.69 -28.87 -5.46
CA ARG A 179 -14.12 -29.69 -4.39
C ARG A 179 -12.63 -29.40 -4.34
N VAL A 180 -12.13 -28.91 -3.21
CA VAL A 180 -10.72 -28.58 -2.98
C VAL A 180 -10.12 -29.63 -2.06
N ASP A 181 -8.98 -30.19 -2.44
CA ASP A 181 -8.28 -31.25 -1.70
C ASP A 181 -6.90 -30.78 -1.24
N ALA A 182 -6.82 -30.37 0.03
CA ALA A 182 -5.61 -29.94 0.69
C ALA A 182 -4.97 -31.07 1.53
N THR A 183 -5.22 -32.35 1.17
CA THR A 183 -4.67 -33.49 1.91
C THR A 183 -3.15 -33.64 1.73
N GLN A 184 -2.61 -33.09 0.63
CA GLN A 184 -1.18 -33.11 0.30
C GLN A 184 -0.61 -31.68 0.29
N TYR A 185 0.67 -31.54 0.65
CA TYR A 185 1.39 -30.26 0.62
C TYR A 185 2.15 -30.07 -0.70
N GLU A 186 2.36 -28.82 -1.15
CA GLU A 186 3.32 -28.48 -2.23
C GLU A 186 4.61 -27.88 -1.68
N GLY A 187 4.56 -27.31 -0.48
CA GLY A 187 5.62 -26.53 0.15
C GLY A 187 6.09 -27.08 1.49
N TRP A 188 6.91 -26.28 2.16
CA TRP A 188 7.37 -26.47 3.54
C TRP A 188 7.14 -25.18 4.35
N PHE A 189 6.02 -24.53 4.11
CA PHE A 189 5.62 -23.24 4.69
C PHE A 189 4.09 -23.19 4.70
N TYR A 190 3.48 -22.21 5.37
CA TYR A 190 2.02 -22.09 5.34
C TYR A 190 1.49 -21.74 3.93
N GLU A 191 0.76 -22.68 3.32
CA GLU A 191 0.20 -22.52 1.98
C GLU A 191 -1.23 -21.93 2.01
N GLY A 192 -1.94 -22.12 3.13
CA GLY A 192 -3.38 -21.89 3.26
C GLY A 192 -4.19 -23.06 2.70
N ALA A 193 -5.52 -22.93 2.64
CA ALA A 193 -6.37 -23.91 1.98
C ALA A 193 -7.68 -23.29 1.48
N GLY A 194 -8.05 -23.58 0.22
CA GLY A 194 -9.30 -23.12 -0.40
C GLY A 194 -9.13 -22.25 -1.64
N ILE A 195 -10.21 -21.57 -2.00
CA ILE A 195 -10.22 -20.61 -3.11
C ILE A 195 -9.73 -19.26 -2.58
N TYR A 196 -8.42 -19.17 -2.37
CA TYR A 196 -7.75 -18.07 -1.69
C TYR A 196 -7.33 -16.92 -2.63
N ARG A 197 -7.70 -16.99 -3.92
CA ARG A 197 -7.61 -15.89 -4.90
C ARG A 197 -8.95 -15.70 -5.60
N HIS A 198 -9.08 -14.63 -6.40
CA HIS A 198 -10.35 -14.26 -7.04
C HIS A 198 -10.88 -15.30 -8.04
N VAL A 199 -12.20 -15.27 -8.21
CA VAL A 199 -12.92 -15.99 -9.26
C VAL A 199 -13.64 -15.00 -10.18
N TRP A 200 -13.52 -15.23 -11.48
CA TRP A 200 -14.09 -14.37 -12.52
C TRP A 200 -14.99 -15.16 -13.46
N LEU A 201 -16.13 -14.55 -13.82
CA LEU A 201 -16.94 -14.95 -14.97
C LEU A 201 -16.66 -14.00 -16.12
N ASN A 202 -15.89 -14.48 -17.09
CA ASN A 202 -15.57 -13.77 -18.31
C ASN A 202 -16.65 -14.06 -19.36
N SER A 203 -17.04 -13.05 -20.15
CA SER A 203 -17.87 -13.27 -21.33
C SER A 203 -17.44 -12.41 -22.50
N TYR A 204 -17.51 -12.95 -23.71
CA TYR A 204 -17.09 -12.31 -24.95
C TYR A 204 -17.86 -12.93 -26.14
N LEU A 205 -17.71 -12.39 -27.35
CA LEU A 205 -18.30 -12.99 -28.55
C LEU A 205 -17.45 -14.18 -29.05
N SER A 206 -17.99 -15.00 -29.95
CA SER A 206 -17.28 -16.19 -30.48
C SER A 206 -15.91 -15.87 -31.08
N SER A 207 -15.79 -14.73 -31.74
CA SER A 207 -14.51 -14.19 -32.18
C SER A 207 -13.99 -13.20 -31.16
N HIS A 208 -12.86 -13.53 -30.54
CA HIS A 208 -12.33 -12.79 -29.41
C HIS A 208 -10.81 -12.96 -29.27
N ILE A 209 -10.20 -12.05 -28.53
CA ILE A 209 -8.79 -12.11 -28.12
C ILE A 209 -8.66 -13.19 -27.05
N THR A 210 -7.75 -14.14 -27.21
CA THR A 210 -7.62 -15.26 -26.25
C THR A 210 -7.21 -14.79 -24.85
N THR A 211 -7.47 -15.62 -23.85
CA THR A 211 -7.01 -15.36 -22.47
C THR A 211 -5.48 -15.39 -22.44
N ASP A 212 -4.85 -14.38 -21.83
CA ASP A 212 -3.39 -14.15 -21.87
C ASP A 212 -2.80 -14.04 -23.30
N GLY A 213 -3.66 -13.71 -24.27
CA GLY A 213 -3.35 -13.63 -25.69
C GLY A 213 -2.62 -12.36 -26.13
N VAL A 214 -2.45 -11.37 -25.23
CA VAL A 214 -1.77 -10.11 -25.55
C VAL A 214 -0.38 -10.07 -24.90
N PHE A 215 0.65 -9.97 -25.74
CA PHE A 215 2.03 -9.77 -25.31
C PHE A 215 2.54 -8.41 -25.76
N ALA A 216 2.82 -7.53 -24.82
CA ALA A 216 3.37 -6.19 -25.08
C ALA A 216 4.80 -6.07 -24.56
N TYR A 217 5.70 -5.54 -25.40
CA TYR A 217 7.09 -5.25 -25.04
C TYR A 217 7.62 -4.08 -25.86
N ALA A 218 8.67 -3.39 -25.40
CA ALA A 218 9.18 -2.21 -26.08
C ALA A 218 10.70 -2.22 -26.24
N ASN A 219 11.16 -1.65 -27.35
CA ASN A 219 12.56 -1.31 -27.59
C ASN A 219 12.72 0.20 -27.43
N ILE A 220 13.68 0.65 -26.64
CA ILE A 220 13.90 2.08 -26.32
C ILE A 220 15.24 2.51 -26.91
N ASN A 221 15.25 3.65 -27.60
CA ASN A 221 16.46 4.27 -28.14
C ASN A 221 16.38 5.79 -27.95
N GLY A 222 17.06 6.28 -26.90
CA GLY A 222 17.03 7.69 -26.50
C GLY A 222 15.61 8.17 -26.23
N SER A 223 15.18 9.22 -26.92
CA SER A 223 13.85 9.81 -26.80
C SER A 223 12.76 9.11 -27.62
N LYS A 224 13.05 7.96 -28.25
CA LYS A 224 12.09 7.20 -29.05
C LYS A 224 11.94 5.79 -28.50
N ALA A 225 10.73 5.26 -28.56
CA ALA A 225 10.47 3.85 -28.28
C ALA A 225 9.58 3.24 -29.36
N THR A 226 9.75 1.94 -29.55
CA THR A 226 8.95 1.11 -30.42
C THR A 226 8.22 0.10 -29.54
N LEU A 227 6.90 0.29 -29.38
CA LEU A 227 6.02 -0.65 -28.69
C LEU A 227 5.60 -1.75 -29.68
N ASN A 228 5.89 -3.00 -29.34
CA ASN A 228 5.46 -4.18 -30.07
C ASN A 228 4.34 -4.87 -29.30
N VAL A 229 3.28 -5.26 -29.99
CA VAL A 229 2.13 -5.93 -29.41
C VAL A 229 1.78 -7.13 -30.26
N GLU A 230 1.90 -8.32 -29.67
CA GLU A 230 1.41 -9.56 -30.25
C GLU A 230 0.02 -9.85 -29.68
N THR A 231 -0.93 -10.22 -30.53
CA THR A 231 -2.33 -10.47 -30.13
C THR A 231 -2.79 -11.76 -30.76
N SER A 232 -3.09 -12.78 -29.95
CA SER A 232 -3.77 -14.00 -30.36
C SER A 232 -5.29 -13.79 -30.38
N ILE A 233 -5.91 -14.13 -31.51
CA ILE A 233 -7.35 -14.05 -31.72
C ILE A 233 -7.84 -15.40 -32.23
N ILE A 234 -8.93 -15.89 -31.64
CA ILE A 234 -9.61 -17.12 -32.05
C ILE A 234 -11.03 -16.79 -32.52
N ASN A 235 -11.52 -17.56 -33.50
CA ASN A 235 -12.92 -17.63 -33.87
C ASN A 235 -13.46 -19.02 -33.52
N GLU A 236 -14.05 -19.20 -32.33
CA GLU A 236 -14.45 -20.53 -31.86
C GLU A 236 -15.66 -21.11 -32.60
N TYR A 237 -16.65 -20.27 -32.89
CA TYR A 237 -17.93 -20.69 -33.47
C TYR A 237 -18.52 -19.62 -34.38
N GLY A 238 -19.48 -20.03 -35.23
CA GLY A 238 -20.19 -19.14 -36.16
C GLY A 238 -19.75 -19.39 -37.59
N SER A 239 -19.64 -18.33 -38.38
CA SER A 239 -19.12 -18.38 -39.75
C SER A 239 -17.68 -17.87 -39.81
N SER A 240 -16.93 -18.29 -40.83
CA SER A 240 -15.69 -17.59 -41.19
C SER A 240 -15.97 -16.09 -41.35
N GLY A 241 -15.06 -15.25 -40.87
CA GLY A 241 -15.29 -13.81 -40.80
C GLY A 241 -14.05 -13.00 -41.13
N SER A 242 -14.30 -11.79 -41.65
CA SER A 242 -13.28 -10.75 -41.77
C SER A 242 -13.34 -9.83 -40.55
N TYR A 243 -12.18 -9.62 -39.95
CA TYR A 243 -11.95 -8.84 -38.75
C TYR A 243 -10.86 -7.83 -39.00
N SER A 244 -10.69 -6.91 -38.06
CA SER A 244 -9.52 -6.05 -38.02
C SER A 244 -9.07 -5.81 -36.58
N VAL A 245 -7.78 -5.58 -36.40
CA VAL A 245 -7.19 -5.32 -35.09
C VAL A 245 -6.51 -3.96 -35.11
N SER A 246 -6.80 -3.14 -34.11
CA SER A 246 -6.11 -1.86 -33.88
C SER A 246 -5.67 -1.77 -32.43
N THR A 247 -4.46 -1.27 -32.21
CA THR A 247 -3.88 -1.09 -30.88
C THR A 247 -3.59 0.39 -30.65
N TYR A 248 -3.83 0.89 -29.44
CA TYR A 248 -3.44 2.24 -29.06
C TYR A 248 -2.91 2.34 -27.64
N LEU A 249 -2.14 3.40 -27.40
CA LEU A 249 -1.54 3.72 -26.12
C LEU A 249 -2.29 4.89 -25.48
N THR A 250 -2.59 4.79 -24.19
CA THR A 250 -3.10 5.91 -23.39
C THR A 250 -2.19 6.23 -22.22
N ASP A 251 -2.16 7.50 -21.80
CA ASP A 251 -1.55 7.90 -20.55
C ASP A 251 -2.38 7.45 -19.32
N ARG A 252 -1.93 7.81 -18.12
CA ARG A 252 -2.66 7.48 -16.87
C ARG A 252 -4.03 8.15 -16.74
N ALA A 253 -4.25 9.27 -17.44
CA ALA A 253 -5.50 10.01 -17.44
C ALA A 253 -6.50 9.48 -18.50
N GLY A 254 -6.05 8.53 -19.34
CA GLY A 254 -6.86 7.94 -20.41
C GLY A 254 -6.76 8.68 -21.74
N ASN A 255 -5.90 9.69 -21.86
CA ASN A 255 -5.70 10.39 -23.13
C ASN A 255 -4.95 9.48 -24.10
N LYS A 256 -5.48 9.33 -25.32
CA LYS A 256 -4.85 8.56 -26.39
C LYS A 256 -3.60 9.29 -26.90
N ILE A 257 -2.44 8.64 -26.80
CA ILE A 257 -1.13 9.19 -27.19
C ILE A 257 -0.81 8.88 -28.65
N THR A 258 -1.01 7.63 -29.06
CA THR A 258 -0.67 7.14 -30.41
C THR A 258 -1.38 5.80 -30.67
N SER A 259 -1.39 5.33 -31.92
CA SER A 259 -2.01 4.06 -32.32
C SER A 259 -1.29 3.38 -33.48
N SER A 260 -1.48 2.07 -33.59
CA SER A 260 -1.08 1.29 -34.77
C SER A 260 -1.98 1.60 -35.96
N LYS A 261 -1.54 1.19 -37.16
CA LYS A 261 -2.46 1.02 -38.28
C LYS A 261 -3.39 -0.16 -37.99
N GLU A 262 -4.64 -0.02 -38.40
CA GLU A 262 -5.60 -1.10 -38.35
C GLU A 262 -5.19 -2.21 -39.34
N GLN A 263 -5.15 -3.46 -38.87
CA GLN A 263 -4.68 -4.61 -39.64
C GLN A 263 -5.83 -5.57 -39.89
N ALA A 264 -6.08 -5.91 -41.15
CA ALA A 264 -7.10 -6.87 -41.52
C ALA A 264 -6.72 -8.30 -41.14
N LEU A 265 -7.71 -9.10 -40.79
CA LEU A 265 -7.58 -10.48 -40.34
C LEU A 265 -8.75 -11.30 -40.90
N ALA A 266 -8.49 -12.49 -41.42
CA ALA A 266 -9.52 -13.46 -41.74
C ALA A 266 -9.33 -14.69 -40.85
N LEU A 267 -10.41 -15.14 -40.21
CA LEU A 267 -10.42 -16.34 -39.38
C LEU A 267 -11.52 -17.30 -39.84
N ASN A 268 -11.13 -18.54 -40.08
CA ASN A 268 -12.05 -19.66 -40.18
C ASN A 268 -12.58 -20.06 -38.80
N VAL A 269 -13.64 -20.85 -38.79
CA VAL A 269 -14.17 -21.44 -37.55
C VAL A 269 -13.11 -22.38 -36.95
N LEU A 270 -12.90 -22.30 -35.64
CA LEU A 270 -11.84 -22.96 -34.87
C LEU A 270 -10.41 -22.56 -35.24
N GLU A 271 -10.22 -21.48 -35.99
CA GLU A 271 -8.88 -20.96 -36.31
C GLU A 271 -8.44 -19.92 -35.26
N GLU A 272 -7.22 -20.07 -34.77
CA GLU A 272 -6.50 -19.05 -34.00
C GLU A 272 -5.36 -18.46 -34.85
N LYS A 273 -5.19 -17.15 -34.82
CA LYS A 273 -4.02 -16.45 -35.40
C LYS A 273 -3.46 -15.42 -34.42
N THR A 274 -2.14 -15.31 -34.41
CA THR A 274 -1.43 -14.22 -33.71
C THR A 274 -1.02 -13.13 -34.70
N LEU A 275 -1.44 -11.90 -34.45
CA LEU A 275 -0.99 -10.72 -35.18
C LEU A 275 0.11 -9.99 -34.42
N LYS A 276 1.02 -9.33 -35.14
CA LYS A 276 2.06 -8.48 -34.56
C LYS A 276 1.88 -7.04 -35.06
N GLN A 277 1.70 -6.11 -34.14
CA GLN A 277 1.59 -4.69 -34.42
C GLN A 277 2.74 -3.92 -33.77
N THR A 278 3.14 -2.82 -34.40
CA THR A 278 4.19 -1.94 -33.91
C THR A 278 3.70 -0.50 -33.86
N ILE A 279 4.04 0.22 -32.78
CA ILE A 279 3.65 1.60 -32.53
C ILE A 279 4.88 2.42 -32.16
N ALA A 280 5.13 3.51 -32.89
CA ALA A 280 6.17 4.48 -32.54
C ALA A 280 5.68 5.42 -31.43
N VAL A 281 6.50 5.59 -30.40
CA VAL A 281 6.22 6.44 -29.24
C VAL A 281 7.38 7.42 -29.07
N ASN A 282 7.08 8.72 -29.09
CA ASN A 282 8.06 9.78 -28.89
C ASN A 282 8.02 10.25 -27.44
N ASN A 283 9.20 10.50 -26.87
CA ASN A 283 9.42 10.95 -25.49
C ASN A 283 8.60 10.15 -24.45
N PRO A 284 8.68 8.80 -24.44
CA PRO A 284 7.96 8.01 -23.44
C PRO A 284 8.45 8.39 -22.04
N THR A 285 7.53 8.51 -21.09
CA THR A 285 7.91 8.58 -19.68
C THR A 285 8.39 7.21 -19.26
N ILE A 286 9.66 7.14 -18.88
CA ILE A 286 10.34 5.88 -18.53
C ILE A 286 9.91 5.42 -17.14
N TRP A 287 9.59 4.13 -17.03
CA TRP A 287 9.39 3.45 -15.76
C TRP A 287 10.75 3.19 -15.10
N SER A 288 10.88 3.57 -13.83
CA SER A 288 12.01 3.22 -12.96
C SER A 288 11.52 2.86 -11.55
N LEU A 289 12.44 2.46 -10.68
CA LEU A 289 12.17 2.18 -9.27
C LEU A 289 11.66 3.41 -8.50
N GLU A 290 12.03 4.60 -8.94
CA GLU A 290 11.69 5.90 -8.34
C GLU A 290 10.54 6.61 -9.07
N ASN A 291 10.37 6.35 -10.37
CA ASN A 291 9.27 6.87 -11.18
C ASN A 291 8.54 5.72 -11.90
N PRO A 292 7.65 4.99 -11.22
CA PRO A 292 6.94 3.84 -11.79
C PRO A 292 5.76 4.28 -12.69
N TYR A 293 6.04 5.05 -13.75
CA TYR A 293 5.01 5.54 -14.67
C TYR A 293 4.46 4.39 -15.52
N LEU A 294 3.13 4.24 -15.56
CA LEU A 294 2.44 3.20 -16.31
C LEU A 294 1.40 3.78 -17.26
N TYR A 295 1.57 3.49 -18.55
CA TYR A 295 0.60 3.69 -19.62
C TYR A 295 -0.45 2.57 -19.62
N ARG A 296 -1.40 2.64 -20.56
CA ARG A 296 -2.26 1.50 -20.91
C ARG A 296 -2.19 1.20 -22.40
N VAL A 297 -1.89 -0.05 -22.73
CA VAL A 297 -1.99 -0.60 -24.08
C VAL A 297 -3.40 -1.15 -24.24
N VAL A 298 -4.14 -0.67 -25.23
CA VAL A 298 -5.51 -1.10 -25.51
C VAL A 298 -5.55 -1.74 -26.90
N VAL A 299 -5.98 -2.99 -26.97
CA VAL A 299 -6.15 -3.75 -28.20
C VAL A 299 -7.64 -3.87 -28.49
N GLU A 300 -8.05 -3.51 -29.70
CA GLU A 300 -9.44 -3.61 -30.17
C GLU A 300 -9.53 -4.58 -31.33
N LEU A 301 -10.38 -5.60 -31.18
CA LEU A 301 -10.82 -6.47 -32.26
C LEU A 301 -12.14 -5.92 -32.81
N LYS A 302 -12.20 -5.74 -34.12
CA LYS A 302 -13.37 -5.18 -34.81
C LYS A 302 -13.89 -6.13 -35.88
N GLN A 303 -15.19 -6.05 -36.12
CA GLN A 303 -15.88 -6.68 -37.24
C GLN A 303 -16.82 -5.65 -37.87
N ASN A 304 -16.75 -5.47 -39.19
CA ASN A 304 -17.54 -4.46 -39.91
C ASN A 304 -17.41 -3.04 -39.31
N GLY A 305 -16.20 -2.68 -38.87
CA GLY A 305 -15.90 -1.38 -38.25
C GLY A 305 -16.37 -1.21 -36.79
N LYS A 306 -17.06 -2.20 -36.21
CA LYS A 306 -17.52 -2.18 -34.80
C LYS A 306 -16.59 -2.98 -33.90
N ILE A 307 -16.29 -2.47 -32.71
CA ILE A 307 -15.50 -3.18 -31.70
C ILE A 307 -16.34 -4.34 -31.13
N ILE A 308 -15.81 -5.55 -31.22
CA ILE A 308 -16.43 -6.79 -30.72
C ILE A 308 -15.67 -7.42 -29.56
N ASP A 309 -14.41 -7.04 -29.36
CA ASP A 309 -13.64 -7.40 -28.18
C ASP A 309 -12.57 -6.34 -27.92
N GLN A 310 -12.20 -6.15 -26.65
CA GLN A 310 -11.16 -5.24 -26.23
C GLN A 310 -10.43 -5.81 -25.02
N GLN A 311 -9.10 -5.73 -25.03
CA GLN A 311 -8.27 -5.99 -23.87
C GLN A 311 -7.37 -4.79 -23.55
N LYS A 312 -7.09 -4.61 -22.27
CA LYS A 312 -6.30 -3.49 -21.74
C LYS A 312 -5.23 -3.99 -20.80
N LEU A 313 -3.98 -3.62 -21.05
CA LEU A 313 -2.83 -3.96 -20.22
C LEU A 313 -2.19 -2.70 -19.63
N ARG A 314 -1.66 -2.81 -18.40
CA ARG A 314 -0.76 -1.81 -17.83
C ARG A 314 0.64 -2.02 -18.42
N PHE A 315 1.31 -0.95 -18.79
CA PHE A 315 2.60 -1.04 -19.46
C PHE A 315 3.51 0.12 -19.12
N GLY A 316 4.75 -0.15 -18.71
CA GLY A 316 5.80 0.83 -18.51
C GLY A 316 6.94 0.63 -19.51
N PHE A 317 7.48 1.74 -20.01
CA PHE A 317 8.65 1.71 -20.88
C PHE A 317 9.91 1.65 -20.00
N ARG A 318 10.64 0.54 -20.02
CA ARG A 318 11.96 0.41 -19.40
C ARG A 318 12.86 -0.50 -20.23
N SER A 319 14.17 -0.31 -20.14
CA SER A 319 15.16 -1.31 -20.58
C SER A 319 15.82 -1.95 -19.37
N ILE A 320 16.12 -3.24 -19.45
CA ILE A 320 16.91 -3.92 -18.43
C ILE A 320 17.91 -4.85 -19.11
N GLU A 321 19.16 -4.79 -18.66
CA GLU A 321 20.24 -5.67 -19.11
C GLU A 321 20.87 -6.34 -17.90
N ILE A 322 21.10 -7.65 -17.99
CA ILE A 322 21.81 -8.44 -16.98
C ILE A 322 23.12 -8.89 -17.62
N LYS A 323 24.23 -8.46 -17.03
CA LYS A 323 25.59 -8.72 -17.50
C LYS A 323 26.41 -9.34 -16.37
N PRO A 324 27.56 -9.96 -16.68
CA PRO A 324 28.42 -10.54 -15.64
C PRO A 324 28.90 -9.53 -14.60
N ASN A 325 28.92 -8.23 -14.94
CA ASN A 325 29.39 -7.14 -14.10
C ASN A 325 28.28 -6.23 -13.56
N GLY A 326 27.00 -6.63 -13.64
CA GLY A 326 25.92 -5.81 -13.07
C GLY A 326 24.57 -5.92 -13.77
N ILE A 327 23.56 -5.32 -13.14
CA ILE A 327 22.24 -5.11 -13.74
C ILE A 327 22.10 -3.63 -14.10
N PHE A 328 21.59 -3.35 -15.29
CA PHE A 328 21.42 -1.99 -15.80
C PHE A 328 19.95 -1.73 -16.10
N LEU A 329 19.29 -0.93 -15.27
CA LEU A 329 17.92 -0.48 -15.48
C LEU A 329 17.95 0.90 -16.15
N ASN A 330 17.45 1.00 -17.38
CA ASN A 330 17.51 2.23 -18.17
C ASN A 330 18.95 2.78 -18.32
N GLY A 331 19.94 1.89 -18.39
CA GLY A 331 21.37 2.23 -18.45
C GLY A 331 22.01 2.57 -17.09
N LYS A 332 21.22 2.73 -16.02
CA LYS A 332 21.73 2.95 -14.65
C LYS A 332 22.12 1.60 -14.03
N HIS A 333 23.38 1.46 -13.60
CA HIS A 333 23.81 0.30 -12.83
C HIS A 333 23.03 0.25 -11.51
N ILE A 334 22.45 -0.90 -11.20
CA ILE A 334 21.75 -1.17 -9.96
C ILE A 334 22.23 -2.50 -9.36
N LYS A 335 22.19 -2.55 -8.03
CA LYS A 335 22.37 -3.78 -7.27
C LYS A 335 20.99 -4.23 -6.77
N ILE A 336 20.76 -5.53 -6.73
CA ILE A 336 19.53 -6.10 -6.21
C ILE A 336 19.56 -6.05 -4.68
N TYR A 337 18.66 -5.24 -4.13
CA TYR A 337 18.32 -5.15 -2.71
C TYR A 337 16.99 -5.88 -2.55
N GLY A 338 17.04 -7.21 -2.57
CA GLY A 338 15.88 -8.06 -2.72
C GLY A 338 15.41 -8.68 -1.40
N THR A 339 14.16 -9.12 -1.37
CA THR A 339 13.62 -9.99 -0.30
C THR A 339 12.84 -11.17 -0.90
N ASN A 340 13.01 -12.34 -0.28
CA ASN A 340 12.13 -13.49 -0.44
C ASN A 340 10.88 -13.28 0.41
N ASN A 341 9.71 -13.60 -0.12
CA ASN A 341 8.46 -13.36 0.59
C ASN A 341 7.43 -14.43 0.25
N HIS A 342 6.90 -15.08 1.28
CA HIS A 342 5.70 -15.90 1.19
C HIS A 342 4.43 -15.02 1.13
N GLN A 343 3.32 -15.63 0.71
CA GLN A 343 2.12 -14.88 0.36
C GLN A 343 1.28 -14.46 1.57
N ASP A 344 1.42 -15.07 2.75
CA ASP A 344 0.53 -14.84 3.88
C ASP A 344 0.75 -13.52 4.62
N HIS A 345 -0.27 -13.11 5.38
CA HIS A 345 -0.23 -11.97 6.30
C HIS A 345 -1.07 -12.27 7.55
N ALA A 346 -0.70 -11.69 8.69
CA ALA A 346 -1.38 -11.92 9.96
C ALA A 346 -2.90 -11.66 9.87
N GLY A 347 -3.71 -12.49 10.54
CA GLY A 347 -5.17 -12.33 10.55
C GLY A 347 -5.91 -12.87 9.31
N VAL A 348 -5.29 -12.86 8.12
CA VAL A 348 -5.96 -13.24 6.84
C VAL A 348 -5.37 -14.47 6.15
N GLY A 349 -4.22 -14.98 6.59
CA GLY A 349 -3.60 -16.16 5.99
C GLY A 349 -3.19 -15.86 4.55
N SER A 350 -3.43 -16.78 3.61
CA SER A 350 -3.10 -16.60 2.19
C SER A 350 -4.16 -15.81 1.41
N ALA A 351 -5.36 -15.60 1.97
CA ALA A 351 -6.46 -14.90 1.31
C ALA A 351 -6.34 -13.37 1.46
N LEU A 352 -5.28 -12.80 0.89
CA LEU A 352 -4.97 -11.38 1.02
C LEU A 352 -5.93 -10.52 0.18
N PRO A 353 -6.58 -9.51 0.78
CA PRO A 353 -7.24 -8.45 0.03
C PRO A 353 -6.23 -7.70 -0.86
N ASP A 354 -6.64 -7.22 -2.02
CA ASP A 354 -5.79 -6.59 -3.04
C ASP A 354 -4.93 -5.47 -2.46
N TYR A 355 -5.53 -4.59 -1.65
CA TYR A 355 -4.82 -3.44 -1.08
C TYR A 355 -3.72 -3.85 -0.09
N LEU A 356 -3.85 -5.02 0.56
CA LEU A 356 -2.83 -5.52 1.47
C LEU A 356 -1.52 -5.84 0.72
N GLN A 357 -1.58 -6.14 -0.58
CA GLN A 357 -0.39 -6.25 -1.44
C GLN A 357 0.34 -4.91 -1.55
N TYR A 358 -0.38 -3.80 -1.75
CA TYR A 358 0.20 -2.46 -1.82
C TYR A 358 0.81 -2.04 -0.49
N TYR A 359 0.14 -2.35 0.62
CA TYR A 359 0.67 -2.11 1.96
C TYR A 359 2.02 -2.82 2.17
N ARG A 360 2.08 -4.13 1.90
CA ARG A 360 3.30 -4.93 2.09
C ARG A 360 4.45 -4.47 1.18
N ILE A 361 4.18 -4.18 -0.09
CA ILE A 361 5.21 -3.64 -1.00
C ILE A 361 5.67 -2.24 -0.54
N GLY A 362 4.77 -1.41 -0.01
CA GLY A 362 5.10 -0.13 0.59
C GLY A 362 6.13 -0.24 1.72
N LEU A 363 5.90 -1.15 2.68
CA LEU A 363 6.83 -1.40 3.79
C LEU A 363 8.22 -1.84 3.30
N LEU A 364 8.27 -2.74 2.30
CA LEU A 364 9.56 -3.16 1.72
C LEU A 364 10.29 -1.99 1.04
N LYS A 365 9.56 -1.13 0.31
CA LYS A 365 10.14 0.08 -0.30
C LYS A 365 10.68 1.04 0.77
N GLU A 366 10.02 1.17 1.90
CA GLU A 366 10.47 2.01 3.01
C GLU A 366 11.81 1.54 3.60
N MET A 367 12.03 0.23 3.64
CA MET A 367 13.29 -0.40 4.05
C MET A 367 14.43 -0.14 3.06
N GLY A 368 14.12 0.11 1.79
CA GLY A 368 15.12 0.24 0.71
C GLY A 368 15.14 -0.91 -0.29
N VAL A 369 14.17 -1.83 -0.21
CA VAL A 369 14.07 -2.96 -1.15
C VAL A 369 13.73 -2.44 -2.54
N ASN A 370 14.38 -3.02 -3.54
CA ASN A 370 14.11 -2.74 -4.96
C ASN A 370 13.73 -3.98 -5.77
N ALA A 371 13.78 -5.18 -5.18
CA ALA A 371 13.30 -6.40 -5.82
C ALA A 371 12.56 -7.35 -4.86
N TYR A 372 11.62 -8.09 -5.42
CA TYR A 372 10.80 -9.09 -4.73
C TYR A 372 10.99 -10.44 -5.44
N ARG A 373 11.24 -11.52 -4.69
CA ARG A 373 11.19 -12.89 -5.21
C ARG A 373 9.95 -13.59 -4.66
N THR A 374 9.17 -14.18 -5.55
CA THR A 374 7.90 -14.86 -5.23
C THR A 374 8.17 -16.28 -4.72
N SER A 375 8.85 -16.38 -3.59
CA SER A 375 9.31 -17.65 -3.01
C SER A 375 8.13 -18.47 -2.46
N HIS A 376 7.80 -19.65 -2.98
CA HIS A 376 8.33 -20.33 -4.18
C HIS A 376 7.18 -20.67 -5.13
N ASN A 377 6.44 -19.68 -5.60
CA ASN A 377 5.21 -19.90 -6.34
C ASN A 377 4.83 -18.75 -7.28
N ALA A 378 3.90 -19.09 -8.19
CA ALA A 378 3.25 -18.13 -9.06
C ALA A 378 2.51 -17.07 -8.22
N PRO A 379 2.85 -15.77 -8.36
CA PRO A 379 2.23 -14.70 -7.59
C PRO A 379 0.77 -14.50 -7.98
N THR A 380 0.03 -13.74 -7.16
CA THR A 380 -1.29 -13.24 -7.54
C THR A 380 -1.14 -12.03 -8.49
N PRO A 381 -2.05 -11.81 -9.46
CA PRO A 381 -2.00 -10.64 -10.34
C PRO A 381 -1.90 -9.30 -9.58
N GLU A 382 -2.55 -9.19 -8.43
CA GLU A 382 -2.64 -7.99 -7.59
C GLU A 382 -1.28 -7.63 -6.96
N LEU A 383 -0.44 -8.61 -6.64
CA LEU A 383 0.94 -8.41 -6.17
C LEU A 383 1.79 -7.78 -7.29
N LEU A 384 1.67 -8.28 -8.53
CA LEU A 384 2.36 -7.71 -9.68
C LEU A 384 1.82 -6.31 -10.01
N ASP A 385 0.53 -6.06 -9.81
CA ASP A 385 -0.05 -4.72 -9.91
C ASP A 385 0.53 -3.76 -8.87
N ALA A 386 0.73 -4.19 -7.62
CA ALA A 386 1.39 -3.41 -6.58
C ALA A 386 2.86 -3.13 -6.95
N CYS A 387 3.62 -4.14 -7.37
CA CYS A 387 5.02 -4.01 -7.78
C CYS A 387 5.21 -3.08 -8.99
N ASP A 388 4.37 -3.21 -10.03
CA ASP A 388 4.35 -2.32 -11.19
C ASP A 388 4.11 -0.86 -10.76
N SER A 389 3.17 -0.65 -9.82
CA SER A 389 2.73 0.68 -9.37
C SER A 389 3.72 1.38 -8.45
N LEU A 390 4.43 0.62 -7.61
CA LEU A 390 5.30 1.14 -6.56
C LEU A 390 6.79 1.10 -6.95
N GLY A 391 7.11 0.57 -8.13
CA GLY A 391 8.49 0.51 -8.62
C GLY A 391 9.30 -0.56 -7.91
N MET A 392 8.87 -1.81 -8.02
CA MET A 392 9.54 -2.99 -7.47
C MET A 392 9.85 -3.97 -8.61
N LEU A 393 11.09 -4.44 -8.74
CA LEU A 393 11.42 -5.52 -9.68
C LEU A 393 10.94 -6.86 -9.14
N VAL A 394 10.50 -7.77 -10.00
CA VAL A 394 10.02 -9.10 -9.58
C VAL A 394 10.80 -10.21 -10.26
N MET A 395 11.37 -11.11 -9.44
CA MET A 395 11.79 -12.44 -9.88
C MET A 395 10.59 -13.37 -9.67
N ASP A 396 9.96 -13.73 -10.77
CA ASP A 396 8.72 -14.50 -10.79
C ASP A 396 9.04 -15.99 -10.92
N GLU A 397 8.50 -16.81 -10.01
CA GLU A 397 9.00 -18.15 -9.73
C GLU A 397 7.98 -19.25 -9.94
N GLN A 398 8.41 -20.30 -10.66
CA GLN A 398 7.74 -21.58 -10.70
C GLN A 398 8.17 -22.46 -9.52
N ARG A 399 7.21 -23.19 -8.92
CA ARG A 399 7.44 -23.98 -7.71
C ARG A 399 8.40 -25.16 -7.89
N LEU A 400 8.14 -26.03 -8.88
CA LEU A 400 8.89 -27.27 -9.11
C LEU A 400 9.54 -27.31 -10.50
N LEU A 401 10.78 -27.80 -10.55
CA LEU A 401 11.51 -28.03 -11.81
C LEU A 401 11.15 -29.41 -12.38
N ASN A 402 10.08 -29.47 -13.17
CA ASN A 402 9.58 -30.72 -13.74
C ASN A 402 9.01 -30.52 -15.15
N SER A 403 9.51 -31.25 -16.15
CA SER A 403 9.08 -31.12 -17.55
C SER A 403 7.91 -32.01 -17.96
N GLY A 404 7.27 -32.71 -17.00
CA GLY A 404 5.99 -33.39 -17.23
C GLY A 404 4.89 -32.42 -17.67
N ALA A 405 3.90 -32.91 -18.41
CA ALA A 405 2.87 -32.09 -19.05
C ALA A 405 2.17 -31.12 -18.07
N GLU A 406 1.87 -31.58 -16.85
CA GLU A 406 1.26 -30.75 -15.79
C GLU A 406 2.12 -29.52 -15.45
N TYR A 407 3.39 -29.72 -15.08
CA TYR A 407 4.25 -28.63 -14.63
C TYR A 407 4.76 -27.74 -15.76
N MET A 408 4.91 -28.30 -16.97
CA MET A 408 5.17 -27.50 -18.16
C MET A 408 3.98 -26.59 -18.47
N ASP A 409 2.75 -27.10 -18.41
CA ASP A 409 1.53 -26.30 -18.58
C ASP A 409 1.41 -25.19 -17.51
N GLN A 410 1.70 -25.50 -16.25
CA GLN A 410 1.74 -24.48 -15.19
C GLN A 410 2.74 -23.36 -15.49
N PHE A 411 3.95 -23.71 -15.95
CA PHE A 411 4.95 -22.73 -16.35
C PHE A 411 4.52 -21.91 -17.58
N GLU A 412 3.88 -22.54 -18.57
CA GLU A 412 3.34 -21.81 -19.72
C GLU A 412 2.26 -20.80 -19.32
N ARG A 413 1.33 -21.21 -18.44
CA ARG A 413 0.28 -20.33 -17.90
C ARG A 413 0.88 -19.15 -17.15
N LEU A 414 1.84 -19.40 -16.26
CA LEU A 414 2.56 -18.36 -15.52
C LEU A 414 3.19 -17.33 -16.47
N VAL A 415 4.05 -17.79 -17.39
CA VAL A 415 4.79 -16.89 -18.28
C VAL A 415 3.84 -16.12 -19.20
N LYS A 416 2.79 -16.76 -19.75
CA LYS A 416 1.83 -16.07 -20.63
C LYS A 416 1.06 -14.98 -19.90
N ARG A 417 0.63 -15.23 -18.66
CA ARG A 417 -0.07 -14.27 -17.81
C ARG A 417 0.81 -13.05 -17.52
N ASP A 418 2.09 -13.26 -17.22
CA ASP A 418 2.93 -12.23 -16.60
C ASP A 418 4.00 -11.61 -17.50
N ARG A 419 4.26 -12.14 -18.71
CA ARG A 419 5.28 -11.61 -19.64
C ARG A 419 5.12 -10.15 -20.06
N SER A 420 3.93 -9.57 -19.91
CA SER A 420 3.67 -8.14 -20.17
C SER A 420 3.83 -7.25 -18.93
N ARG A 421 4.10 -7.82 -17.74
CA ARG A 421 4.28 -7.08 -16.47
C ARG A 421 5.60 -6.32 -16.48
N THR A 422 5.55 -5.05 -16.09
CA THR A 422 6.72 -4.16 -16.20
C THR A 422 7.78 -4.47 -15.15
N SER A 423 7.33 -4.83 -13.95
CA SER A 423 8.13 -5.19 -12.78
C SER A 423 8.92 -6.49 -12.98
N VAL A 424 8.31 -7.52 -13.56
CA VAL A 424 8.96 -8.81 -13.81
C VAL A 424 10.22 -8.58 -14.62
N PHE A 425 11.35 -9.11 -14.19
CA PHE A 425 12.64 -8.94 -14.89
C PHE A 425 13.40 -10.25 -15.11
N MET A 426 13.04 -11.29 -14.39
CA MET A 426 13.66 -12.60 -14.46
C MET A 426 12.66 -13.68 -14.07
N TRP A 427 12.73 -14.83 -14.75
CA TRP A 427 11.95 -16.03 -14.40
C TRP A 427 12.82 -16.99 -13.58
N SER A 428 12.32 -17.47 -12.45
CA SER A 428 12.94 -18.57 -11.70
C SER A 428 12.23 -19.88 -12.04
N ILE A 429 12.96 -20.88 -12.54
CA ILE A 429 12.37 -22.15 -13.04
C ILE A 429 12.22 -23.22 -11.95
N GLY A 430 12.60 -22.92 -10.71
CA GLY A 430 12.51 -23.83 -9.57
C GLY A 430 13.45 -23.43 -8.43
N ASN A 431 13.29 -24.09 -7.27
CA ASN A 431 14.04 -23.84 -6.06
C ASN A 431 14.49 -25.16 -5.40
N GLU A 432 15.79 -25.29 -5.11
CA GLU A 432 16.37 -26.32 -4.21
C GLU A 432 15.95 -27.77 -4.48
N GLU A 433 15.87 -28.15 -5.75
CA GLU A 433 15.55 -29.51 -6.23
C GLU A 433 16.75 -30.45 -6.07
N GLY A 434 17.14 -30.72 -4.81
CA GLY A 434 18.35 -31.44 -4.42
C GLY A 434 18.54 -32.81 -5.08
N TRP A 435 17.44 -33.48 -5.46
CA TRP A 435 17.47 -34.78 -6.13
C TRP A 435 17.92 -34.72 -7.59
N ILE A 436 17.81 -33.57 -8.26
CA ILE A 436 18.01 -33.45 -9.71
C ILE A 436 18.97 -32.33 -10.12
N HIS A 437 19.14 -31.28 -9.32
CA HIS A 437 19.80 -30.04 -9.76
C HIS A 437 21.30 -30.18 -10.10
N THR A 438 21.99 -31.23 -9.64
CA THR A 438 23.42 -31.50 -9.88
C THR A 438 23.67 -32.66 -10.85
N ASN A 439 22.63 -33.21 -11.49
CA ASN A 439 22.74 -34.35 -12.39
C ASN A 439 22.13 -34.10 -13.78
N SER A 440 22.24 -35.10 -14.65
CA SER A 440 21.81 -34.97 -16.05
C SER A 440 20.29 -34.83 -16.23
N PHE A 441 19.47 -35.29 -15.27
CA PHE A 441 18.03 -35.08 -15.31
C PHE A 441 17.71 -33.59 -15.14
N GLY A 442 18.25 -32.95 -14.10
CA GLY A 442 18.06 -31.52 -13.87
C GLY A 442 18.53 -30.67 -15.06
N LYS A 443 19.68 -31.00 -15.65
CA LYS A 443 20.18 -30.34 -16.87
C LYS A 443 19.15 -30.36 -18.01
N ARG A 444 18.64 -31.54 -18.39
CA ARG A 444 17.67 -31.69 -19.50
C ARG A 444 16.33 -31.01 -19.22
N ILE A 445 15.88 -31.05 -17.97
CA ILE A 445 14.64 -30.37 -17.56
C ILE A 445 14.85 -28.85 -17.68
N ALA A 446 15.96 -28.32 -17.17
CA ALA A 446 16.28 -26.89 -17.28
C ALA A 446 16.39 -26.42 -18.74
N GLU A 447 17.06 -27.18 -19.62
CA GLU A 447 17.10 -26.88 -21.07
C GLU A 447 15.69 -26.76 -21.68
N SER A 448 14.77 -27.64 -21.27
CA SER A 448 13.37 -27.61 -21.74
C SER A 448 12.64 -26.35 -21.27
N PHE A 449 12.81 -25.96 -20.01
CA PHE A 449 12.22 -24.73 -19.45
C PHE A 449 12.83 -23.47 -20.07
N ILE A 450 14.15 -23.42 -20.26
CA ILE A 450 14.85 -22.30 -20.92
C ILE A 450 14.35 -22.14 -22.36
N ALA A 451 14.21 -23.24 -23.10
CA ALA A 451 13.66 -23.20 -24.45
C ALA A 451 12.21 -22.70 -24.47
N LYS A 452 11.38 -23.19 -23.55
CA LYS A 452 9.99 -22.75 -23.41
C LYS A 452 9.88 -21.27 -23.03
N GLN A 453 10.69 -20.81 -22.08
CA GLN A 453 10.76 -19.42 -21.67
C GLN A 453 11.12 -18.51 -22.84
N LYS A 454 12.16 -18.85 -23.61
CA LYS A 454 12.55 -18.09 -24.82
C LYS A 454 11.45 -18.08 -25.89
N GLN A 455 10.69 -19.16 -26.01
CA GLN A 455 9.53 -19.24 -26.91
C GLN A 455 8.41 -18.27 -26.49
N LEU A 456 8.12 -18.18 -25.19
CA LEU A 456 6.97 -17.43 -24.67
C LEU A 456 7.28 -15.96 -24.35
N ASP A 457 8.49 -15.68 -23.86
CA ASP A 457 8.98 -14.34 -23.51
C ASP A 457 10.49 -14.23 -23.81
N PRO A 458 10.89 -13.87 -25.04
CA PRO A 458 12.31 -13.67 -25.37
C PRO A 458 12.92 -12.40 -24.76
N THR A 459 12.13 -11.57 -24.06
CA THR A 459 12.57 -10.24 -23.58
C THR A 459 13.19 -10.28 -22.18
N ARG A 460 13.08 -11.41 -21.50
CA ARG A 460 13.66 -11.66 -20.16
C ARG A 460 14.50 -12.93 -20.18
N THR A 461 15.37 -13.04 -19.18
CA THR A 461 16.17 -14.24 -18.94
C THR A 461 15.59 -15.07 -17.80
N CYS A 462 16.18 -16.22 -17.53
CA CYS A 462 15.82 -17.07 -16.40
C CYS A 462 17.02 -17.43 -15.50
N THR A 463 16.70 -17.81 -14.28
CA THR A 463 17.60 -18.41 -13.29
C THR A 463 16.93 -19.63 -12.65
N TYR A 464 17.65 -20.31 -11.78
CA TYR A 464 17.20 -21.43 -10.96
C TYR A 464 17.83 -21.26 -9.58
N ALA A 465 17.04 -21.26 -8.51
CA ALA A 465 17.55 -21.02 -7.15
C ALA A 465 18.19 -22.29 -6.58
N ALA A 466 19.49 -22.24 -6.27
CA ALA A 466 20.30 -23.42 -5.96
C ALA A 466 21.16 -23.24 -4.70
N ASP A 467 21.02 -24.18 -3.76
CA ASP A 467 21.70 -24.28 -2.47
C ASP A 467 23.09 -24.97 -2.49
N VAL A 468 23.70 -24.98 -3.67
CA VAL A 468 25.04 -25.54 -3.90
C VAL A 468 26.11 -24.46 -3.95
N ALA A 469 27.31 -24.79 -3.49
CA ALA A 469 28.49 -23.92 -3.46
C ALA A 469 29.10 -23.74 -4.88
N ASN A 470 30.41 -23.91 -5.03
CA ASN A 470 31.09 -23.89 -6.33
C ASN A 470 30.86 -25.20 -7.10
N VAL A 471 29.64 -25.41 -7.61
CA VAL A 471 29.22 -26.61 -8.36
C VAL A 471 28.67 -26.22 -9.71
N TYR A 472 29.40 -26.55 -10.79
CA TYR A 472 28.98 -26.26 -12.16
C TYR A 472 28.01 -27.30 -12.77
N LYS A 473 28.05 -28.56 -12.32
CA LYS A 473 27.28 -29.67 -12.93
C LYS A 473 25.76 -29.51 -12.83
N GLY A 474 25.03 -30.15 -13.74
CA GLY A 474 23.57 -30.25 -13.73
C GLY A 474 22.89 -29.00 -14.31
N VAL A 475 21.97 -28.40 -13.56
CA VAL A 475 21.23 -27.19 -13.97
C VAL A 475 22.19 -26.00 -14.19
N ASN A 476 23.24 -25.91 -13.38
CA ASN A 476 24.21 -24.82 -13.43
C ASN A 476 25.03 -24.78 -14.74
N GLU A 477 25.09 -25.89 -15.49
CA GLU A 477 25.78 -25.95 -16.80
C GLU A 477 25.06 -25.13 -17.87
N VAL A 478 23.74 -24.98 -17.75
CA VAL A 478 22.87 -24.46 -18.82
C VAL A 478 22.12 -23.19 -18.43
N ILE A 479 22.01 -22.89 -17.13
CA ILE A 479 21.24 -21.74 -16.66
C ILE A 479 21.92 -20.41 -17.08
N PRO A 480 21.19 -19.44 -17.66
CA PRO A 480 21.81 -18.19 -18.12
C PRO A 480 22.39 -17.33 -16.99
N VAL A 481 21.76 -17.33 -15.82
CA VAL A 481 22.20 -16.59 -14.63
C VAL A 481 22.37 -17.60 -13.50
N ARG A 482 23.60 -17.71 -12.99
CA ARG A 482 23.91 -18.56 -11.84
C ARG A 482 23.35 -17.91 -10.59
N SER A 483 22.67 -18.69 -9.77
CA SER A 483 22.17 -18.23 -8.48
C SER A 483 22.98 -18.81 -7.32
N PHE A 484 22.82 -18.26 -6.12
CA PHE A 484 23.22 -18.91 -4.87
C PHE A 484 22.08 -18.79 -3.87
N ASN A 485 21.68 -19.90 -3.26
CA ASN A 485 21.01 -19.90 -1.97
C ASN A 485 22.09 -20.12 -0.91
N TYR A 486 22.27 -19.12 -0.05
CA TYR A 486 23.32 -19.06 0.96
C TYR A 486 24.71 -19.22 0.33
N ARG A 487 25.60 -20.00 0.96
CA ARG A 487 26.94 -20.36 0.42
C ARG A 487 27.76 -19.15 -0.04
N GLN A 488 27.59 -18.01 0.63
CA GLN A 488 28.24 -16.73 0.35
C GLN A 488 29.76 -16.82 0.25
N PHE A 489 30.35 -17.78 0.96
CA PHE A 489 31.79 -18.05 0.95
C PHE A 489 32.31 -18.57 -0.40
N ALA A 490 31.47 -19.20 -1.22
CA ALA A 490 31.88 -19.84 -2.49
C ALA A 490 31.66 -18.97 -3.73
N VAL A 491 30.98 -17.83 -3.59
CA VAL A 491 30.58 -16.98 -4.72
C VAL A 491 31.78 -16.43 -5.48
N ALA A 492 32.83 -16.00 -4.78
CA ALA A 492 34.03 -15.46 -5.40
C ALA A 492 34.81 -16.54 -6.17
N ASP A 493 34.90 -17.75 -5.63
CA ASP A 493 35.58 -18.87 -6.27
C ASP A 493 34.83 -19.32 -7.54
N TYR A 494 33.50 -19.40 -7.49
CA TYR A 494 32.71 -19.70 -8.69
C TYR A 494 32.88 -18.64 -9.76
N HIS A 495 32.85 -17.35 -9.40
CA HIS A 495 33.06 -16.27 -10.36
C HIS A 495 34.43 -16.37 -11.04
N LYS A 496 35.48 -16.69 -10.27
CA LYS A 496 36.83 -16.90 -10.81
C LYS A 496 36.86 -18.03 -11.85
N ASP A 497 36.12 -19.11 -11.61
CA ASP A 497 36.05 -20.26 -12.51
C ASP A 497 35.11 -20.01 -13.72
N HIS A 498 34.13 -19.12 -13.58
CA HIS A 498 33.08 -18.83 -14.55
C HIS A 498 32.80 -17.31 -14.71
N PRO A 499 33.79 -16.52 -15.16
CA PRO A 499 33.72 -15.05 -15.10
C PRO A 499 32.65 -14.43 -16.01
N ASP A 500 32.24 -15.15 -17.06
CA ASP A 500 31.27 -14.67 -18.05
C ASP A 500 29.81 -15.02 -17.70
N GLN A 501 29.56 -15.75 -16.60
CA GLN A 501 28.20 -16.07 -16.15
C GLN A 501 27.78 -15.09 -15.05
N PRO A 502 26.68 -14.33 -15.21
CA PRO A 502 26.18 -13.44 -14.17
C PRO A 502 25.76 -14.20 -12.91
N ILE A 503 26.01 -13.62 -11.72
CA ILE A 503 25.77 -14.28 -10.43
C ILE A 503 24.83 -13.45 -9.53
N ILE A 504 23.75 -14.06 -9.05
CA ILE A 504 22.81 -13.43 -8.13
C ILE A 504 22.58 -14.28 -6.87
N GLY A 505 22.36 -13.66 -5.71
CA GLY A 505 21.91 -14.39 -4.53
C GLY A 505 20.40 -14.55 -4.51
N THR A 506 19.84 -15.73 -4.76
CA THR A 506 18.39 -15.97 -4.73
C THR A 506 17.85 -16.19 -3.32
N GLU A 507 18.68 -16.65 -2.39
CA GLU A 507 18.44 -16.62 -0.95
C GLU A 507 19.72 -16.27 -0.22
N MET A 508 19.65 -15.28 0.66
CA MET A 508 20.80 -14.76 1.38
C MET A 508 20.38 -14.39 2.80
N GLY A 509 21.36 -14.33 3.72
CA GLY A 509 21.04 -14.14 5.13
C GLY A 509 20.36 -15.38 5.70
N SER A 510 19.09 -15.27 6.12
CA SER A 510 18.37 -16.19 7.03
C SER A 510 18.81 -16.03 8.49
N THR A 511 19.00 -14.77 8.91
CA THR A 511 19.15 -14.42 10.32
C THR A 511 17.82 -14.66 11.04
N VAL A 512 17.85 -15.27 12.22
CA VAL A 512 16.64 -15.53 13.01
C VAL A 512 16.57 -14.56 14.19
N THR A 513 15.47 -13.80 14.27
CA THR A 513 15.25 -12.76 15.30
C THR A 513 13.79 -12.71 15.75
N THR A 514 13.54 -12.33 17.00
CA THR A 514 12.18 -12.10 17.53
C THR A 514 12.06 -10.63 17.95
N ARG A 515 11.09 -9.89 17.40
CA ARG A 515 10.94 -8.44 17.62
C ARG A 515 10.97 -8.09 19.11
N GLY A 516 11.91 -7.24 19.51
CA GLY A 516 12.04 -6.74 20.89
C GLY A 516 12.60 -7.75 21.91
N ALA A 517 12.89 -9.00 21.52
CA ALA A 517 13.50 -9.97 22.43
C ALA A 517 14.97 -9.63 22.69
N LEU A 518 15.34 -9.49 23.96
CA LEU A 518 16.71 -9.12 24.35
C LEU A 518 17.65 -10.32 24.46
N GLU A 519 17.10 -11.45 24.89
CA GLU A 519 17.82 -12.67 25.21
C GLU A 519 17.09 -13.87 24.62
N LYS A 520 17.82 -14.98 24.52
CA LYS A 520 17.22 -16.25 24.11
C LYS A 520 16.29 -16.76 25.22
N ASP A 521 15.03 -17.02 24.88
CA ASP A 521 14.06 -17.69 25.75
C ASP A 521 13.65 -19.01 25.07
N SER A 522 14.17 -20.13 25.53
CA SER A 522 13.86 -21.43 24.92
C SER A 522 12.49 -21.99 25.30
N ILE A 523 11.82 -21.42 26.31
CA ILE A 523 10.49 -21.86 26.75
C ILE A 523 9.43 -21.19 25.88
N ARG A 524 9.55 -19.87 25.69
CA ARG A 524 8.71 -19.12 24.75
C ARG A 524 9.23 -19.16 23.32
N ALA A 525 10.36 -19.84 23.10
CA ALA A 525 10.97 -20.03 21.80
C ALA A 525 11.31 -18.70 21.07
N TYR A 526 11.86 -17.73 21.82
CA TYR A 526 12.35 -16.46 21.30
C TYR A 526 13.86 -16.50 21.07
N VAL A 527 14.29 -15.75 20.05
CA VAL A 527 15.69 -15.49 19.72
C VAL A 527 15.98 -13.99 19.82
N PRO A 528 17.19 -13.58 20.24
CA PRO A 528 17.53 -12.16 20.37
C PRO A 528 17.28 -11.37 19.08
N ASP A 529 16.77 -10.15 19.22
CA ASP A 529 16.54 -9.19 18.12
C ASP A 529 17.85 -8.50 17.71
N GLN A 530 18.89 -9.27 17.41
CA GLN A 530 20.19 -8.77 16.95
C GLN A 530 20.74 -9.71 15.89
N ASP A 531 21.57 -9.18 14.97
CA ASP A 531 22.21 -9.97 13.91
C ASP A 531 23.36 -10.84 14.46
N ILE A 532 22.99 -11.81 15.29
CA ILE A 532 23.92 -12.70 16.01
C ILE A 532 23.56 -14.18 15.88
N THR A 533 22.36 -14.51 15.39
CA THR A 533 21.89 -15.89 15.23
C THR A 533 21.47 -16.16 13.79
N ALA A 534 22.02 -17.21 13.19
CA ALA A 534 21.58 -17.74 11.90
C ALA A 534 21.66 -19.27 11.93
N PRO A 535 20.83 -19.99 11.16
CA PRO A 535 20.97 -21.44 10.99
C PRO A 535 22.32 -21.84 10.39
N TRP A 536 22.72 -23.10 10.59
CA TRP A 536 24.06 -23.59 10.20
C TRP A 536 24.31 -23.55 8.68
N TRP A 537 23.25 -23.58 7.85
CA TRP A 537 23.35 -23.54 6.40
C TRP A 537 23.43 -22.11 5.84
N ALA A 538 23.15 -21.12 6.69
CA ALA A 538 22.84 -19.74 6.35
C ALA A 538 23.93 -18.77 6.83
N SER A 539 23.61 -17.48 6.92
CA SER A 539 24.52 -16.45 7.39
C SER A 539 23.81 -15.30 8.08
N ARG A 540 24.57 -14.49 8.80
CA ARG A 540 24.11 -13.19 9.29
C ARG A 540 23.95 -12.18 8.17
N ALA A 541 23.10 -11.19 8.35
CA ALA A 541 22.90 -10.13 7.36
C ALA A 541 24.20 -9.41 7.02
N GLU A 542 25.01 -9.09 8.03
CA GLU A 542 26.28 -8.40 7.84
C GLU A 542 27.31 -9.23 7.08
N GLU A 543 27.31 -10.56 7.25
CA GLU A 543 28.31 -11.45 6.66
C GLU A 543 28.19 -11.51 5.13
N TRP A 544 27.00 -11.81 4.60
CA TRP A 544 26.83 -11.92 3.16
C TRP A 544 26.80 -10.54 2.48
N TRP A 545 26.18 -9.53 3.11
CA TRP A 545 26.01 -8.23 2.47
C TRP A 545 27.35 -7.54 2.28
N LYS A 546 28.26 -7.63 3.26
CA LYS A 546 29.60 -7.06 3.14
C LYS A 546 30.40 -7.67 1.98
N LEU A 547 30.16 -8.94 1.66
CA LEU A 547 30.75 -9.60 0.51
C LEU A 547 30.07 -9.16 -0.79
N ALA A 548 28.75 -9.15 -0.83
CA ALA A 548 28.02 -8.75 -2.02
C ALA A 548 28.30 -7.27 -2.36
N ALA A 549 28.15 -6.35 -1.42
CA ALA A 549 28.18 -4.90 -1.64
C ALA A 549 29.44 -4.39 -2.35
N ARG A 550 30.61 -5.03 -2.14
CA ARG A 550 31.90 -4.62 -2.70
C ARG A 550 32.24 -5.25 -4.06
N ASN A 551 31.42 -6.20 -4.53
CA ASN A 551 31.71 -6.99 -5.73
C ASN A 551 30.63 -6.75 -6.80
N ASP A 552 31.01 -6.14 -7.92
CA ASP A 552 30.11 -5.85 -9.04
C ASP A 552 29.68 -7.11 -9.80
N PHE A 553 30.51 -8.17 -9.78
CA PHE A 553 30.15 -9.46 -10.38
C PHE A 553 29.02 -10.19 -9.66
N TRP A 554 28.76 -9.79 -8.41
CA TRP A 554 27.65 -10.29 -7.63
C TRP A 554 26.52 -9.27 -7.72
N LEU A 555 25.47 -9.59 -8.46
CA LEU A 555 24.39 -8.67 -8.83
C LEU A 555 23.58 -8.13 -7.64
N GLY A 556 23.84 -8.60 -6.42
CA GLY A 556 23.03 -8.41 -5.23
C GLY A 556 22.31 -9.71 -4.86
N GLY A 557 21.21 -9.61 -4.12
CA GLY A 557 20.44 -10.80 -3.80
C GLY A 557 19.18 -10.55 -2.99
N PHE A 558 18.51 -11.64 -2.64
CA PHE A 558 17.24 -11.65 -1.94
C PHE A 558 17.41 -12.22 -0.54
N VAL A 559 17.08 -11.44 0.49
CA VAL A 559 17.15 -11.88 1.88
C VAL A 559 16.04 -12.88 2.17
N TRP A 560 16.36 -13.97 2.87
CA TRP A 560 15.37 -14.84 3.50
C TRP A 560 15.09 -14.33 4.92
N THR A 561 13.96 -13.69 5.23
CA THR A 561 12.87 -13.22 4.34
C THR A 561 12.53 -11.75 4.59
N GLY A 562 11.71 -11.12 3.75
CA GLY A 562 11.24 -9.75 3.99
C GLY A 562 10.29 -9.65 5.19
N PHE A 563 9.32 -10.56 5.25
CA PHE A 563 8.40 -10.73 6.37
C PHE A 563 8.55 -12.12 6.99
N ASP A 564 8.32 -12.25 8.29
CA ASP A 564 7.99 -13.56 8.87
C ASP A 564 6.71 -14.06 8.21
N TYR A 565 6.56 -15.37 8.19
CA TYR A 565 5.44 -16.09 7.61
C TYR A 565 5.07 -17.25 8.53
N ARG A 566 3.84 -17.73 8.42
CA ARG A 566 3.40 -18.87 9.21
C ARG A 566 4.12 -20.15 8.76
N GLY A 567 4.44 -21.01 9.71
CA GLY A 567 5.22 -22.23 9.47
C GLY A 567 6.73 -22.00 9.46
N GLU A 568 7.46 -23.05 9.10
CA GLU A 568 8.92 -23.12 9.13
C GLU A 568 9.56 -22.44 10.38
N PRO A 569 9.19 -22.84 11.61
CA PRO A 569 9.49 -22.10 12.86
C PRO A 569 10.95 -22.17 13.34
N THR A 570 11.91 -22.36 12.42
CA THR A 570 13.35 -22.42 12.67
C THR A 570 13.81 -21.21 13.49
N PRO A 571 14.60 -21.40 14.57
CA PRO A 571 15.32 -22.62 14.94
C PRO A 571 14.57 -23.55 15.90
N TYR A 572 13.30 -23.25 16.18
CA TYR A 572 12.50 -23.96 17.15
C TYR A 572 11.40 -24.78 16.48
N LYS A 573 10.55 -25.37 17.32
CA LYS A 573 9.32 -26.08 16.97
C LYS A 573 8.20 -25.50 17.84
N TRP A 574 7.17 -26.29 18.12
CA TRP A 574 6.17 -25.95 19.13
C TRP A 574 6.83 -25.39 20.42
N PRO A 575 6.33 -24.28 20.99
CA PRO A 575 5.10 -23.57 20.67
C PRO A 575 5.18 -22.58 19.48
N ASN A 576 6.32 -22.43 18.80
CA ASN A 576 6.39 -21.53 17.64
C ASN A 576 5.57 -22.07 16.46
N ILE A 577 4.78 -21.18 15.88
CA ILE A 577 3.90 -21.42 14.73
C ILE A 577 4.25 -20.55 13.52
N ASN A 578 5.13 -19.56 13.68
CA ASN A 578 5.64 -18.70 12.61
C ASN A 578 7.17 -18.75 12.58
N SER A 579 7.74 -18.34 11.45
CA SER A 579 9.17 -18.24 11.24
C SER A 579 9.80 -17.07 12.01
N HIS A 580 11.15 -17.06 12.06
CA HIS A 580 11.96 -16.01 12.68
C HIS A 580 12.83 -15.23 11.67
N PHE A 581 12.75 -15.59 10.39
CA PHE A 581 13.63 -15.14 9.32
C PHE A 581 13.37 -13.72 8.84
N GLY A 582 12.14 -13.26 9.03
CA GLY A 582 11.67 -11.98 8.54
C GLY A 582 12.47 -10.83 9.11
N VAL A 583 12.90 -9.93 8.23
CA VAL A 583 13.45 -8.63 8.64
C VAL A 583 12.36 -7.77 9.32
N MET A 584 11.09 -8.02 8.98
CA MET A 584 9.89 -7.59 9.70
C MET A 584 9.13 -8.81 10.20
N ASP A 585 8.32 -8.64 11.26
CA ASP A 585 7.40 -9.71 11.69
C ASP A 585 6.22 -9.89 10.71
N VAL A 586 5.34 -10.87 10.98
CA VAL A 586 4.20 -11.22 10.09
C VAL A 586 3.13 -10.12 10.01
N CYS A 587 3.17 -9.11 10.90
CA CYS A 587 2.33 -7.91 10.82
C CYS A 587 3.00 -6.78 10.02
N GLY A 588 4.28 -6.93 9.68
CA GLY A 588 5.09 -5.88 9.04
C GLY A 588 5.77 -4.93 10.02
N PHE A 589 5.85 -5.26 11.32
CA PHE A 589 6.61 -4.43 12.25
C PHE A 589 8.12 -4.70 12.12
N PRO A 590 8.96 -3.65 12.05
CA PRO A 590 10.40 -3.81 11.87
C PRO A 590 11.06 -4.45 13.09
N LYS A 591 11.95 -5.41 12.84
CA LYS A 591 12.95 -5.92 13.79
C LYS A 591 14.24 -5.10 13.69
N ASN A 592 15.22 -5.27 14.58
CA ASN A 592 16.43 -4.43 14.56
C ASN A 592 17.26 -4.60 13.27
N ILE A 593 17.23 -5.79 12.67
CA ILE A 593 17.88 -6.10 11.39
C ILE A 593 17.34 -5.25 10.22
N TYR A 594 16.10 -4.73 10.30
CA TYR A 594 15.54 -3.78 9.34
C TYR A 594 16.46 -2.56 9.16
N TYR A 595 16.93 -2.00 10.27
CA TYR A 595 17.73 -0.78 10.25
C TYR A 595 19.17 -1.03 9.79
N TYR A 596 19.67 -2.26 9.89
CA TYR A 596 20.93 -2.65 9.23
C TYR A 596 20.80 -2.53 7.71
N TYR A 597 19.78 -3.18 7.13
CA TYR A 597 19.56 -3.12 5.69
C TYR A 597 19.25 -1.69 5.23
N GLN A 598 18.38 -0.96 5.94
CA GLN A 598 18.05 0.42 5.59
C GLN A 598 19.27 1.35 5.58
N SER A 599 20.20 1.16 6.52
CA SER A 599 21.46 1.94 6.57
C SER A 599 22.27 1.76 5.28
N TRP A 600 22.32 0.54 4.73
CA TRP A 600 23.22 0.21 3.63
C TRP A 600 22.56 0.13 2.25
N TRP A 601 21.22 0.07 2.19
CA TRP A 601 20.43 0.01 0.95
C TRP A 601 19.74 1.33 0.60
N THR A 602 19.83 2.34 1.47
CA THR A 602 19.23 3.65 1.24
C THR A 602 20.16 4.79 1.55
N ASP A 603 19.88 5.95 0.95
CA ASP A 603 20.51 7.22 1.29
C ASP A 603 19.78 7.96 2.43
N LYS A 604 18.67 7.41 2.96
CA LYS A 604 17.91 8.00 4.08
C LYS A 604 18.81 8.19 5.30
N ASP A 605 18.51 9.16 6.15
CA ASP A 605 19.21 9.29 7.43
C ASP A 605 18.79 8.16 8.37
N VAL A 606 19.70 7.24 8.66
CA VAL A 606 19.44 6.16 9.61
C VAL A 606 20.32 6.37 10.84
N LEU A 607 19.72 6.41 12.02
CA LEU A 607 20.39 6.40 13.32
C LEU A 607 19.49 5.67 14.32
N HIS A 608 19.59 4.34 14.33
CA HIS A 608 18.75 3.46 15.14
C HIS A 608 19.53 2.92 16.33
N ILE A 609 18.99 3.09 17.54
CA ILE A 609 19.55 2.53 18.78
C ILE A 609 18.74 1.29 19.15
N SER A 610 19.43 0.20 19.45
CA SER A 610 18.84 -1.03 19.96
C SER A 610 19.62 -1.57 21.15
N PRO A 611 18.98 -2.21 22.13
CA PRO A 611 17.54 -2.41 22.26
C PRO A 611 16.79 -1.16 22.77
N HIS A 612 15.49 -1.29 23.06
CA HIS A 612 14.75 -0.30 23.84
C HIS A 612 15.30 -0.14 25.26
N TRP A 613 14.99 0.97 25.96
CA TRP A 613 15.57 1.29 27.27
C TRP A 613 14.69 0.94 28.50
N ASN A 614 13.77 -0.03 28.35
CA ASN A 614 13.04 -0.66 29.45
C ASN A 614 13.68 -2.00 29.83
N HIS A 615 14.30 -2.08 31.00
CA HIS A 615 14.94 -3.30 31.53
C HIS A 615 14.47 -3.63 32.95
N ARG A 616 13.15 -3.83 33.11
CA ARG A 616 12.49 -4.10 34.40
C ARG A 616 12.67 -5.57 34.82
N ASN A 617 12.89 -5.82 36.12
CA ASN A 617 12.74 -7.14 36.73
C ASN A 617 11.71 -7.10 37.87
N GLU A 618 11.38 -8.26 38.46
CA GLU A 618 10.39 -8.42 39.54
C GLU A 618 10.69 -7.63 40.83
N TRP A 619 11.93 -7.14 41.01
CA TRP A 619 12.44 -6.45 42.20
C TRP A 619 12.97 -5.03 41.94
N GLY A 620 12.82 -4.50 40.71
CA GLY A 620 13.35 -3.19 40.30
C GLY A 620 14.27 -3.24 39.08
N LEU A 621 15.02 -2.16 38.83
CA LEU A 621 15.94 -2.02 37.69
C LEU A 621 17.36 -2.47 38.09
N PRO A 622 17.96 -3.51 37.49
CA PRO A 622 19.34 -3.88 37.79
C PRO A 622 20.35 -3.01 37.03
N LYS A 623 21.54 -2.84 37.61
CA LYS A 623 22.78 -2.42 36.92
C LYS A 623 23.28 -3.55 36.01
N LYS A 624 22.52 -3.87 34.96
CA LYS A 624 22.88 -4.90 33.97
C LYS A 624 23.71 -4.25 32.87
N GLN A 625 24.78 -4.92 32.41
CA GLN A 625 25.43 -4.53 31.17
C GLN A 625 24.55 -4.92 29.99
N ILE A 626 24.17 -3.95 29.18
CA ILE A 626 23.39 -4.11 27.97
C ILE A 626 24.32 -3.90 26.77
N ASP A 627 24.26 -4.82 25.81
CA ASP A 627 24.90 -4.66 24.51
C ASP A 627 24.04 -3.73 23.64
N VAL A 628 24.41 -2.46 23.61
CA VAL A 628 23.76 -1.43 22.80
C VAL A 628 24.36 -1.44 21.41
N TRP A 629 23.53 -1.69 20.40
CA TRP A 629 23.89 -1.62 18.99
C TRP A 629 23.32 -0.36 18.37
N VAL A 630 24.12 0.25 17.49
CA VAL A 630 23.69 1.39 16.65
C VAL A 630 23.87 1.04 15.19
N ASN A 631 22.75 1.02 14.46
CA ASN A 631 22.74 0.94 12.99
C ASN A 631 22.62 2.35 12.43
N SER A 632 23.58 2.75 11.59
CA SER A 632 23.56 4.06 10.95
C SER A 632 24.38 4.06 9.66
N ASN A 633 24.05 4.98 8.76
CA ASN A 633 24.85 5.31 7.59
C ASN A 633 25.57 6.66 7.69
N ALA A 634 25.73 7.15 8.92
CA ALA A 634 26.60 8.26 9.26
C ALA A 634 28.08 7.83 9.31
N ASP A 635 28.99 8.80 9.31
CA ASP A 635 30.44 8.59 9.32
C ASP A 635 30.93 8.11 10.70
N ASN A 636 30.32 8.61 11.78
CA ASN A 636 30.64 8.30 13.16
C ASN A 636 29.45 8.55 14.07
N VAL A 637 29.46 7.91 15.24
CA VAL A 637 28.43 8.06 16.28
C VAL A 637 29.10 8.19 17.65
N GLU A 638 28.62 9.11 18.45
CA GLU A 638 28.90 9.21 19.89
C GLU A 638 27.62 8.91 20.68
N LEU A 639 27.74 8.05 21.69
CA LEU A 639 26.62 7.60 22.51
C LEU A 639 26.67 8.29 23.88
N PHE A 640 25.54 8.70 24.41
CA PHE A 640 25.40 9.38 25.70
C PHE A 640 24.34 8.70 26.56
N LEU A 641 24.64 8.46 27.83
CA LEU A 641 23.66 8.04 28.83
C LEU A 641 23.47 9.18 29.84
N ASN A 642 22.25 9.69 29.94
CA ASN A 642 21.91 10.80 30.85
C ASN A 642 22.86 12.01 30.72
N GLY A 643 23.24 12.33 29.47
CA GLY A 643 24.14 13.44 29.14
C GLY A 643 25.64 13.12 29.28
N LYS A 644 26.02 11.96 29.84
CA LYS A 644 27.42 11.52 29.93
C LYS A 644 27.83 10.73 28.70
N SER A 645 28.90 11.17 28.02
CA SER A 645 29.45 10.44 26.87
C SER A 645 29.96 9.05 27.27
N LEU A 646 29.63 8.06 26.43
CA LEU A 646 30.10 6.68 26.45
C LEU A 646 31.16 6.45 25.34
N GLY A 647 31.63 7.52 24.71
CA GLY A 647 32.68 7.51 23.69
C GLY A 647 32.15 7.49 22.25
N LYS A 648 32.92 8.13 21.38
CA LYS A 648 32.71 8.21 19.94
C LYS A 648 33.35 7.03 19.20
N LYS A 649 32.69 6.51 18.17
CA LYS A 649 33.20 5.46 17.29
C LYS A 649 32.92 5.79 15.82
N ASP A 650 33.87 5.47 14.94
CA ASP A 650 33.71 5.59 13.49
C ASP A 650 32.92 4.42 12.94
N MET A 651 31.96 4.68 12.05
CA MET A 651 31.06 3.66 11.52
C MET A 651 31.79 2.80 10.47
N PRO A 652 31.94 1.49 10.69
CA PRO A 652 32.46 0.61 9.65
C PRO A 652 31.47 0.54 8.48
N ARG A 653 31.96 0.76 7.25
CA ARG A 653 31.13 0.62 6.04
C ARG A 653 30.55 -0.79 5.97
N ASN A 654 29.23 -0.89 5.74
CA ASN A 654 28.46 -2.15 5.72
C ASN A 654 28.46 -2.92 7.05
N GLY A 655 28.67 -2.25 8.19
CA GLY A 655 28.62 -2.86 9.53
C GLY A 655 27.69 -2.16 10.51
N HIS A 656 27.96 -2.30 11.81
CA HIS A 656 27.26 -1.63 12.90
C HIS A 656 28.25 -1.16 13.98
N LEU A 657 27.77 -0.40 14.96
CA LEU A 657 28.51 -0.03 16.17
C LEU A 657 27.91 -0.69 17.41
N GLN A 658 28.75 -1.01 18.40
CA GLN A 658 28.32 -1.65 19.65
C GLN A 658 28.98 -1.00 20.87
N TRP A 659 28.25 -0.85 21.97
CA TRP A 659 28.74 -0.46 23.31
C TRP A 659 28.23 -1.43 24.37
N LYS A 660 29.01 -1.61 25.44
CA LYS A 660 28.54 -2.24 26.67
C LYS A 660 28.16 -1.13 27.64
N VAL A 661 26.89 -1.05 28.00
CA VAL A 661 26.34 0.06 28.80
C VAL A 661 25.73 -0.49 30.07
N GLU A 662 26.19 -0.03 31.23
CA GLU A 662 25.51 -0.31 32.50
C GLU A 662 24.15 0.41 32.49
N PHE A 663 23.07 -0.35 32.63
CA PHE A 663 21.73 0.21 32.58
C PHE A 663 21.51 1.21 33.73
N GLU A 664 21.10 2.42 33.35
CA GLU A 664 20.56 3.44 34.24
C GLU A 664 19.29 3.98 33.59
N PRO A 665 18.15 4.06 34.32
CA PRO A 665 16.94 4.63 33.76
C PRO A 665 17.16 6.08 33.33
N GLY A 666 16.51 6.46 32.24
CA GLY A 666 16.61 7.81 31.69
C GLY A 666 16.69 7.79 30.17
N LYS A 667 17.62 8.55 29.60
CA LYS A 667 17.75 8.76 28.16
C LYS A 667 19.10 8.26 27.67
N LEU A 668 19.05 7.33 26.71
CA LEU A 668 20.19 6.94 25.90
C LEU A 668 20.09 7.63 24.54
N GLU A 669 21.09 8.44 24.21
CA GLU A 669 21.08 9.32 23.05
C GLU A 669 22.30 9.06 22.16
N ALA A 670 22.08 8.95 20.86
CA ALA A 670 23.13 8.84 19.85
C ALA A 670 23.23 10.17 19.08
N VAL A 671 24.45 10.67 18.94
CA VAL A 671 24.77 11.83 18.11
C VAL A 671 25.70 11.37 17.00
N ALA A 672 25.29 11.53 15.75
CA ALA A 672 26.06 11.09 14.59
C ALA A 672 26.34 12.25 13.63
N TYR A 673 27.37 12.10 12.79
CA TYR A 673 27.68 13.05 11.73
C TYR A 673 27.74 12.32 10.38
N LYS A 674 26.95 12.77 9.40
CA LYS A 674 26.94 12.26 8.02
C LYS A 674 27.30 13.41 7.08
N ASN A 675 28.45 13.34 6.43
CA ASN A 675 28.98 14.42 5.58
C ASN A 675 29.00 15.78 6.31
N GLY A 676 29.41 15.77 7.59
CA GLY A 676 29.45 16.96 8.46
C GLY A 676 28.10 17.40 9.04
N ARG A 677 26.97 16.79 8.63
CA ARG A 677 25.65 17.09 9.16
C ARG A 677 25.32 16.25 10.39
N LYS A 678 24.94 16.91 11.49
CA LYS A 678 24.53 16.26 12.75
C LYS A 678 23.19 15.53 12.59
N LEU A 679 23.12 14.32 13.14
CA LEU A 679 21.93 13.50 13.35
C LEU A 679 21.82 13.19 14.84
N THR A 680 20.60 13.08 15.36
CA THR A 680 20.36 12.62 16.73
C THR A 680 19.25 11.59 16.76
N SER A 681 19.32 10.68 17.73
CA SER A 681 18.32 9.67 18.00
C SER A 681 18.36 9.32 19.48
N LYS A 682 17.24 8.87 20.06
CA LYS A 682 17.18 8.52 21.47
C LYS A 682 16.22 7.36 21.73
N VAL A 683 16.52 6.60 22.78
CA VAL A 683 15.61 5.67 23.43
C VAL A 683 15.53 6.02 24.91
N GLU A 684 14.34 5.92 25.49
CA GLU A 684 14.07 6.40 26.85
C GLU A 684 13.37 5.31 27.67
N THR A 685 13.67 5.27 28.97
CA THR A 685 12.90 4.45 29.90
C THR A 685 11.51 5.06 30.04
N THR A 686 10.46 4.28 29.73
CA THR A 686 9.07 4.74 29.77
C THR A 686 8.37 4.39 31.07
N GLY A 687 7.23 5.05 31.32
CA GLY A 687 6.32 4.77 32.43
C GLY A 687 5.46 3.52 32.21
N VAL A 688 4.40 3.39 33.00
CA VAL A 688 3.37 2.37 32.75
C VAL A 688 2.42 2.85 31.63
N PRO A 689 1.84 1.95 30.83
CA PRO A 689 0.83 2.31 29.84
C PRO A 689 -0.37 3.04 30.48
N VAL A 690 -0.89 4.07 29.81
CA VAL A 690 -2.10 4.80 30.22
C VAL A 690 -3.13 5.01 29.11
N GLU A 691 -2.75 4.93 27.84
CA GLU A 691 -3.61 5.20 26.68
C GLU A 691 -3.30 4.23 25.54
N VAL A 692 -4.35 3.74 24.87
CA VAL A 692 -4.25 2.98 23.60
C VAL A 692 -4.20 3.97 22.44
N VAL A 693 -3.23 3.79 21.54
CA VAL A 693 -3.10 4.58 20.31
C VAL A 693 -3.44 3.70 19.12
N LEU A 694 -4.40 4.15 18.30
CA LEU A 694 -4.82 3.49 17.07
C LEU A 694 -4.37 4.34 15.88
N THR A 695 -3.52 3.78 15.03
CA THR A 695 -2.93 4.48 13.88
C THR A 695 -3.37 3.81 12.58
N PRO A 696 -4.40 4.35 11.90
CA PRO A 696 -4.84 3.82 10.61
C PRO A 696 -3.86 4.16 9.49
N TYR A 697 -3.64 3.23 8.57
CA TYR A 697 -2.83 3.48 7.37
C TYR A 697 -3.55 4.42 6.37
N LYS A 698 -4.88 4.36 6.33
CA LYS A 698 -5.76 5.27 5.60
C LYS A 698 -7.11 5.44 6.31
N THR A 699 -7.75 6.58 6.09
CA THR A 699 -9.03 6.99 6.71
C THR A 699 -10.13 7.32 5.69
N THR A 700 -9.83 7.24 4.39
CA THR A 700 -10.79 7.21 3.28
C THR A 700 -10.68 5.87 2.56
N MET A 701 -11.81 5.17 2.41
CA MET A 701 -11.90 3.88 1.76
C MET A 701 -12.98 3.88 0.67
N LEU A 702 -12.88 2.98 -0.29
CA LEU A 702 -14.00 2.71 -1.20
C LEU A 702 -15.06 1.85 -0.49
N ALA A 703 -16.33 2.20 -0.65
CA ALA A 703 -17.48 1.43 -0.18
C ALA A 703 -17.83 0.32 -1.20
N ASP A 704 -16.86 -0.55 -1.52
CA ASP A 704 -17.00 -1.59 -2.54
C ASP A 704 -17.02 -3.02 -1.97
N GLY A 705 -17.03 -3.15 -0.64
CA GLY A 705 -16.98 -4.44 0.06
C GLY A 705 -15.62 -5.14 -0.01
N LYS A 706 -14.59 -4.50 -0.58
CA LYS A 706 -13.29 -5.10 -0.90
C LYS A 706 -12.13 -4.31 -0.34
N ASP A 707 -12.24 -3.00 -0.31
CA ASP A 707 -11.18 -2.13 0.17
C ASP A 707 -10.89 -2.39 1.66
N VAL A 708 -9.61 -2.31 2.04
CA VAL A 708 -9.17 -2.58 3.41
C VAL A 708 -8.23 -1.51 3.94
N THR A 709 -8.28 -1.25 5.24
CA THR A 709 -7.28 -0.45 5.96
C THR A 709 -6.64 -1.30 7.05
N VAL A 710 -5.33 -1.17 7.20
CA VAL A 710 -4.55 -1.77 8.28
C VAL A 710 -4.42 -0.72 9.38
N MET A 711 -4.73 -1.08 10.61
CA MET A 711 -4.56 -0.19 11.76
C MET A 711 -3.59 -0.81 12.76
N ASN A 712 -2.49 -0.12 12.99
CA ASN A 712 -1.50 -0.50 14.00
C ASN A 712 -1.93 0.05 15.35
N VAL A 713 -1.73 -0.74 16.39
CA VAL A 713 -2.11 -0.39 17.76
C VAL A 713 -0.90 -0.46 18.65
N SER A 714 -0.70 0.57 19.46
CA SER A 714 0.29 0.60 20.53
C SER A 714 -0.31 1.21 21.80
N VAL A 715 0.50 1.30 22.85
CA VAL A 715 0.14 2.00 24.09
C VAL A 715 1.23 2.97 24.49
N VAL A 716 0.83 4.09 25.09
CA VAL A 716 1.74 5.15 25.53
C VAL A 716 1.66 5.38 27.04
N ASP A 717 2.74 5.90 27.63
CA ASP A 717 2.79 6.37 29.02
C ASP A 717 2.21 7.79 29.20
N ARG A 718 2.28 8.34 30.42
CA ARG A 718 1.72 9.68 30.72
C ARG A 718 2.44 10.81 30.00
N GLU A 719 3.66 10.57 29.56
CA GLU A 719 4.48 11.50 28.78
C GLU A 719 4.27 11.30 27.27
N GLY A 720 3.37 10.39 26.85
CA GLY A 720 3.04 10.12 25.45
C GLY A 720 4.06 9.25 24.72
N ARG A 721 4.97 8.59 25.44
CA ARG A 721 6.00 7.71 24.85
C ARG A 721 5.47 6.29 24.70
N GLU A 722 5.68 5.66 23.55
CA GLU A 722 5.30 4.26 23.32
C GLU A 722 5.99 3.32 24.32
N VAL A 723 5.24 2.38 24.91
CA VAL A 723 5.77 1.43 25.88
C VAL A 723 6.20 0.13 25.16
N PRO A 724 7.52 -0.08 24.95
CA PRO A 724 8.03 -1.08 24.00
C PRO A 724 7.95 -2.53 24.50
N ASP A 725 7.68 -2.73 25.80
CA ASP A 725 7.57 -4.03 26.47
C ASP A 725 6.12 -4.34 26.91
N ALA A 726 5.13 -3.58 26.43
CA ALA A 726 3.73 -3.78 26.79
C ALA A 726 3.12 -5.01 26.11
N ASN A 727 2.32 -5.77 26.86
CA ASN A 727 1.63 -7.00 26.40
C ASN A 727 0.13 -6.99 26.73
N ASN A 728 -0.48 -5.80 26.80
CA ASN A 728 -1.89 -5.64 27.15
C ASN A 728 -2.80 -6.33 26.12
N MET A 729 -3.88 -6.97 26.58
CA MET A 729 -4.97 -7.42 25.70
C MET A 729 -5.76 -6.21 25.18
N ILE A 730 -5.86 -6.08 23.86
CA ILE A 730 -6.64 -5.05 23.18
C ILE A 730 -7.94 -5.67 22.67
N TYR A 731 -9.08 -5.00 22.93
CA TYR A 731 -10.40 -5.34 22.42
C TYR A 731 -10.82 -4.35 21.35
N PHE A 732 -11.33 -4.86 20.22
CA PHE A 732 -11.70 -4.07 19.06
C PHE A 732 -13.21 -4.03 18.85
N LYS A 733 -13.71 -2.86 18.48
CA LYS A 733 -15.10 -2.66 18.09
C LYS A 733 -15.17 -1.80 16.84
N VAL A 734 -16.06 -2.18 15.92
CA VAL A 734 -16.38 -1.41 14.72
C VAL A 734 -17.87 -1.11 14.69
N GLU A 735 -18.22 0.15 14.45
CA GLU A 735 -19.61 0.61 14.28
C GLU A 735 -19.77 1.27 12.91
N GLY A 736 -20.79 0.87 12.14
CA GLY A 736 -21.00 1.34 10.76
C GLY A 736 -20.92 0.20 9.74
N ASP A 737 -20.92 0.54 8.45
CA ASP A 737 -20.85 -0.44 7.37
C ASP A 737 -19.40 -0.84 7.07
N ALA A 738 -18.81 -1.61 7.98
CA ALA A 738 -17.47 -2.18 7.88
C ALA A 738 -17.35 -3.41 8.80
N LYS A 739 -16.32 -4.24 8.59
CA LYS A 739 -16.07 -5.41 9.43
C LYS A 739 -14.58 -5.63 9.66
N ILE A 740 -14.23 -6.15 10.84
CA ILE A 740 -12.88 -6.66 11.09
C ILE A 740 -12.73 -7.98 10.33
N ILE A 741 -11.62 -8.13 9.62
CA ILE A 741 -11.31 -9.36 8.88
C ILE A 741 -10.07 -10.07 9.41
N GLY A 742 -9.36 -9.54 10.40
CA GLY A 742 -8.19 -10.22 10.96
C GLY A 742 -7.47 -9.38 12.01
N VAL A 743 -6.76 -10.06 12.91
CA VAL A 743 -5.90 -9.45 13.93
C VAL A 743 -4.57 -10.21 14.03
N GLY A 744 -3.51 -9.53 14.48
CA GLY A 744 -2.19 -10.13 14.68
C GLY A 744 -1.28 -9.28 15.55
N ASN A 745 -0.16 -9.84 16.02
CA ASN A 745 0.82 -9.11 16.83
C ASN A 745 2.29 -9.40 16.49
N GLY A 746 2.57 -10.42 15.67
CA GLY A 746 3.94 -10.78 15.30
C GLY A 746 4.68 -11.66 16.31
N ASP A 747 4.00 -12.14 17.37
CA ASP A 747 4.58 -13.13 18.28
C ASP A 747 4.65 -14.50 17.57
N PRO A 748 5.84 -15.08 17.37
CA PRO A 748 5.98 -16.37 16.70
C PRO A 748 5.40 -17.55 17.50
N SER A 749 5.16 -17.39 18.80
CA SER A 749 4.57 -18.39 19.71
C SER A 749 3.12 -18.11 20.10
N SER A 750 2.50 -17.04 19.60
CA SER A 750 1.12 -16.71 19.94
C SER A 750 0.12 -17.69 19.32
N HIS A 751 -0.64 -18.40 20.15
CA HIS A 751 -1.76 -19.24 19.71
C HIS A 751 -3.12 -18.54 19.73
N GLU A 752 -3.16 -17.22 20.00
CA GLU A 752 -4.38 -16.43 19.91
C GLU A 752 -4.97 -16.44 18.48
N ALA A 753 -6.29 -16.56 18.37
CA ALA A 753 -7.00 -16.79 17.11
C ALA A 753 -6.92 -15.61 16.13
N ASP A 754 -6.33 -15.82 14.95
CA ASP A 754 -6.20 -14.83 13.86
C ASP A 754 -7.56 -14.24 13.42
N LYS A 755 -8.58 -15.09 13.48
CA LYS A 755 -9.99 -14.79 13.22
C LYS A 755 -10.78 -15.02 14.49
N CYS A 756 -11.37 -13.96 15.05
CA CYS A 756 -12.26 -14.07 16.19
C CYS A 756 -13.72 -14.23 15.72
N ALA A 757 -14.59 -14.73 16.59
CA ALA A 757 -16.02 -14.62 16.35
C ALA A 757 -16.45 -13.14 16.40
N ASP A 758 -17.47 -12.79 15.63
CA ASP A 758 -17.99 -11.42 15.59
C ASP A 758 -18.37 -10.92 16.99
N GLY A 759 -17.95 -9.70 17.30
CA GLY A 759 -18.13 -9.09 18.62
C GLY A 759 -17.09 -9.51 19.68
N LEU A 760 -16.21 -10.47 19.39
CA LEU A 760 -15.16 -10.96 20.29
C LEU A 760 -13.73 -10.69 19.76
N TRP A 761 -13.58 -9.68 18.91
CA TRP A 761 -12.30 -9.31 18.30
C TRP A 761 -11.32 -8.79 19.35
N GLN A 762 -10.19 -9.47 19.49
CA GLN A 762 -9.17 -9.13 20.47
C GLN A 762 -7.78 -9.61 20.06
N ARG A 763 -6.73 -8.95 20.56
CA ARG A 763 -5.34 -9.37 20.37
C ARG A 763 -4.44 -8.77 21.44
N SER A 764 -3.58 -9.58 22.04
CA SER A 764 -2.52 -9.04 22.90
C SER A 764 -1.52 -8.23 22.10
N LEU A 765 -1.09 -7.09 22.66
CA LEU A 765 0.18 -6.49 22.25
C LEU A 765 1.30 -7.53 22.44
N PHE A 766 2.25 -7.54 21.52
CA PHE A 766 3.51 -8.23 21.68
C PHE A 766 4.61 -7.19 21.60
N ASN A 767 5.37 -6.99 22.69
CA ASN A 767 6.41 -5.97 22.77
C ASN A 767 5.93 -4.62 22.22
N GLY A 768 4.81 -4.13 22.78
CA GLY A 768 4.26 -2.81 22.52
C GLY A 768 3.25 -2.72 21.36
N LYS A 769 3.12 -3.73 20.51
CA LYS A 769 2.35 -3.61 19.25
C LYS A 769 1.40 -4.76 18.95
N CYS A 770 0.24 -4.45 18.36
CA CYS A 770 -0.59 -5.38 17.62
C CYS A 770 -1.26 -4.67 16.41
N GLN A 771 -2.00 -5.41 15.60
CA GLN A 771 -2.60 -4.95 14.35
C GLN A 771 -4.01 -5.49 14.19
N VAL A 772 -4.90 -4.66 13.62
CA VAL A 772 -6.25 -5.04 13.18
C VAL A 772 -6.46 -4.64 11.71
N ILE A 773 -7.13 -5.49 10.94
CA ILE A 773 -7.44 -5.28 9.53
C ILE A 773 -8.93 -5.13 9.36
N ILE A 774 -9.35 -4.04 8.74
CA ILE A 774 -10.77 -3.68 8.58
C ILE A 774 -11.11 -3.56 7.11
N GLN A 775 -12.19 -4.23 6.69
CA GLN A 775 -12.75 -4.18 5.35
C GLN A 775 -13.98 -3.27 5.32
N SER A 776 -14.09 -2.44 4.29
CA SER A 776 -15.29 -1.63 4.07
C SER A 776 -16.52 -2.50 3.75
N GLY A 777 -17.70 -1.97 4.06
CA GLY A 777 -18.95 -2.45 3.49
C GLY A 777 -19.20 -1.87 2.10
N THR A 778 -20.46 -1.84 1.69
CA THR A 778 -20.88 -1.41 0.34
C THR A 778 -21.66 -0.10 0.34
N LYS A 779 -21.85 0.52 1.51
CA LYS A 779 -22.58 1.78 1.67
C LYS A 779 -21.60 2.90 2.02
N PRO A 780 -21.55 3.98 1.22
CA PRO A 780 -20.83 5.18 1.60
C PRO A 780 -21.34 5.73 2.94
N GLY A 781 -20.44 6.29 3.74
CA GLY A 781 -20.74 6.78 5.08
C GLY A 781 -19.49 6.85 5.95
N ILE A 782 -19.69 6.92 7.26
CA ILE A 782 -18.60 6.91 8.24
C ILE A 782 -18.75 5.65 9.08
N PHE A 783 -17.65 4.95 9.32
CA PHE A 783 -17.59 3.91 10.34
C PHE A 783 -16.55 4.28 11.40
N LYS A 784 -16.83 3.92 12.64
CA LYS A 784 -15.97 4.18 13.80
C LYS A 784 -15.26 2.90 14.22
N VAL A 785 -13.99 3.05 14.59
CA VAL A 785 -13.17 1.96 15.15
C VAL A 785 -12.73 2.36 16.55
N GLU A 786 -12.91 1.46 17.51
CA GLU A 786 -12.44 1.62 18.89
C GLU A 786 -11.49 0.48 19.26
N ALA A 787 -10.41 0.82 19.96
CA ALA A 787 -9.45 -0.09 20.54
C ALA A 787 -9.31 0.22 22.03
N SER A 788 -9.66 -0.74 22.88
CA SER A 788 -9.72 -0.56 24.34
C SER A 788 -8.89 -1.62 25.07
N ALA A 789 -8.41 -1.29 26.26
CA ALA A 789 -7.71 -2.22 27.14
C ALA A 789 -8.09 -1.92 28.59
N LYS A 790 -7.99 -2.93 29.46
CA LYS A 790 -8.32 -2.78 30.88
C LYS A 790 -7.45 -1.68 31.51
N ASN A 791 -8.11 -0.70 32.15
CA ASN A 791 -7.49 0.44 32.84
C ASN A 791 -6.72 1.44 31.96
N LEU A 792 -6.86 1.40 30.63
CA LEU A 792 -6.26 2.39 29.71
C LEU A 792 -7.35 3.28 29.09
N TYR A 793 -7.01 4.52 28.75
CA TYR A 793 -7.85 5.34 27.88
C TYR A 793 -8.00 4.69 26.50
N THR A 794 -9.22 4.70 25.98
CA THR A 794 -9.58 4.07 24.70
C THR A 794 -9.08 4.91 23.53
N GLY A 795 -8.46 4.27 22.55
CA GLY A 795 -8.14 4.87 21.26
C GLY A 795 -9.31 4.67 20.29
N SER A 796 -9.64 5.68 19.50
CA SER A 796 -10.66 5.55 18.45
C SER A 796 -10.34 6.42 17.24
N THR A 797 -10.81 6.00 16.08
CA THR A 797 -10.73 6.78 14.84
C THR A 797 -11.98 6.57 13.99
N ASP A 798 -12.33 7.59 13.21
CA ASP A 798 -13.40 7.53 12.21
C ASP A 798 -12.79 7.35 10.82
N VAL A 799 -13.44 6.53 10.00
CA VAL A 799 -13.04 6.26 8.61
C VAL A 799 -14.23 6.53 7.70
N ILE A 800 -13.99 7.32 6.65
CA ILE A 800 -14.99 7.64 5.64
C ILE A 800 -14.91 6.61 4.51
N THR A 801 -16.08 6.16 4.06
CA THR A 801 -16.24 5.32 2.89
C THR A 801 -16.96 6.11 1.80
N VAL A 802 -16.42 6.08 0.59
CA VAL A 802 -16.94 6.81 -0.58
C VAL A 802 -17.35 5.84 -1.70
N ASP A 803 -18.19 6.30 -2.60
CA ASP A 803 -18.63 5.48 -3.73
C ASP A 803 -17.44 5.09 -4.62
N PRO A 804 -17.31 3.80 -5.03
CA PRO A 804 -16.26 3.36 -5.94
C PRO A 804 -16.34 4.00 -7.34
N VAL A 805 -17.49 4.56 -7.72
CA VAL A 805 -17.70 5.12 -9.07
C VAL A 805 -16.92 6.42 -9.25
N LYS A 806 -15.93 6.39 -10.16
CA LYS A 806 -15.43 7.62 -10.79
C LYS A 806 -16.59 8.27 -11.53
N ALA A 807 -16.95 9.50 -11.16
CA ALA A 807 -18.03 10.26 -11.82
C ALA A 807 -17.95 10.09 -13.35
N ALA A 808 -18.97 9.45 -13.94
CA ALA A 808 -19.04 9.19 -15.38
C ALA A 808 -19.09 10.51 -16.17
N THR A 809 -19.44 11.60 -15.51
CA THR A 809 -19.39 12.96 -16.03
C THR A 809 -18.94 13.88 -14.90
N ILE A 810 -17.82 14.57 -15.09
CA ILE A 810 -17.33 15.57 -14.14
C ILE A 810 -18.09 16.87 -14.43
N THR A 811 -18.82 17.39 -13.45
CA THR A 811 -19.56 18.64 -13.60
C THR A 811 -18.72 19.82 -13.12
N ILE A 812 -18.33 20.69 -14.06
CA ILE A 812 -17.63 21.95 -13.77
C ILE A 812 -18.64 23.09 -13.90
N ASP A 813 -18.77 23.92 -12.85
CA ASP A 813 -19.54 25.15 -12.94
C ASP A 813 -18.69 26.25 -13.59
N GLU A 814 -18.97 26.53 -14.86
CA GLU A 814 -18.28 27.55 -15.66
C GLU A 814 -18.43 28.98 -15.08
N LYS A 815 -19.38 29.24 -14.18
CA LYS A 815 -19.54 30.54 -13.49
C LYS A 815 -18.35 30.88 -12.60
N TYR A 816 -17.77 29.88 -11.93
CA TYR A 816 -16.67 30.08 -10.97
C TYR A 816 -15.30 29.71 -11.53
N LYS A 817 -15.23 29.34 -12.81
CA LYS A 817 -13.97 29.03 -13.48
C LYS A 817 -13.13 30.28 -13.65
N LEU A 818 -11.90 30.24 -13.12
CA LEU A 818 -10.97 31.36 -13.19
C LEU A 818 -10.52 31.61 -14.64
N LYS A 819 -10.35 32.89 -14.99
CA LYS A 819 -9.87 33.34 -16.30
C LYS A 819 -8.85 34.48 -16.14
N GLY A 820 -8.01 34.69 -17.16
CA GLY A 820 -7.06 35.79 -17.19
C GLY A 820 -6.06 35.77 -16.02
N GLU A 821 -5.86 36.92 -15.38
CA GLU A 821 -4.91 37.09 -14.27
C GLU A 821 -5.23 36.19 -13.08
N ALA A 822 -6.50 35.97 -12.76
CA ALA A 822 -6.94 35.13 -11.64
C ALA A 822 -6.54 33.65 -11.79
N ALA A 823 -6.38 33.16 -13.01
CA ALA A 823 -6.03 31.76 -13.30
C ALA A 823 -4.52 31.49 -13.29
N LYS A 824 -3.68 32.54 -13.23
CA LYS A 824 -2.22 32.38 -13.27
C LYS A 824 -1.69 31.80 -11.95
N PRO A 825 -0.83 30.77 -11.99
CA PRO A 825 -0.16 30.28 -10.79
C PRO A 825 0.64 31.37 -10.08
N ARG A 826 0.65 31.34 -8.74
CA ARG A 826 1.40 32.26 -7.89
C ARG A 826 2.63 31.57 -7.31
N VAL A 827 3.74 32.31 -7.27
CA VAL A 827 4.96 31.88 -6.57
C VAL A 827 4.69 32.04 -5.08
N VAL A 828 4.98 31.00 -4.30
CA VAL A 828 4.78 31.00 -2.85
C VAL A 828 6.09 31.31 -2.12
N ASP A 829 6.00 32.22 -1.16
CA ASP A 829 7.13 32.63 -0.33
C ASP A 829 7.45 31.57 0.73
N GLN A 830 8.67 31.62 1.27
CA GLN A 830 9.02 30.80 2.43
C GLN A 830 8.25 31.27 3.67
N MET A 831 7.78 30.30 4.45
CA MET A 831 6.91 30.46 5.60
C MET A 831 7.52 29.77 6.82
N ILE A 832 7.77 30.55 7.87
CA ILE A 832 7.81 30.06 9.25
C ILE A 832 6.68 30.81 9.96
N GLY A 833 5.53 30.17 10.03
CA GLY A 833 4.30 30.81 10.50
C GLY A 833 3.85 30.32 11.86
N ALA A 834 2.97 31.10 12.49
CA ALA A 834 2.27 30.72 13.71
C ALA A 834 0.77 31.01 13.57
N ASP A 835 -0.07 30.05 13.97
CA ASP A 835 -1.50 30.30 14.14
C ASP A 835 -1.77 30.92 15.50
N ILE A 836 -2.19 32.18 15.50
CA ILE A 836 -2.44 32.94 16.73
C ILE A 836 -3.88 33.43 16.81
N SER A 837 -4.81 32.72 16.18
CA SER A 837 -6.23 33.07 16.12
C SER A 837 -6.85 33.30 17.51
N PHE A 838 -6.31 32.63 18.53
CA PHE A 838 -6.75 32.69 19.93
C PHE A 838 -6.24 33.88 20.72
N LEU A 839 -5.31 34.66 20.18
CA LEU A 839 -4.68 35.76 20.92
C LEU A 839 -5.70 36.72 21.57
N PRO A 840 -6.76 37.18 20.86
CA PRO A 840 -7.78 38.04 21.49
C PRO A 840 -8.50 37.39 22.68
N GLU A 841 -8.71 36.07 22.66
CA GLU A 841 -9.34 35.36 23.77
C GLU A 841 -8.41 35.29 24.99
N LEU A 842 -7.12 35.02 24.77
CA LEU A 842 -6.12 34.99 25.82
C LEU A 842 -5.98 36.38 26.48
N GLU A 843 -5.93 37.43 25.67
CA GLU A 843 -5.87 38.82 26.14
C GLU A 843 -7.13 39.21 26.91
N ALA A 844 -8.32 38.79 26.45
CA ALA A 844 -9.57 39.01 27.17
C ALA A 844 -9.64 38.26 28.51
N LYS A 845 -8.88 37.16 28.67
CA LYS A 845 -8.69 36.47 29.96
C LYS A 845 -7.62 37.12 30.85
N GLY A 846 -7.03 38.23 30.42
CA GLY A 846 -6.01 38.98 31.17
C GLY A 846 -4.58 38.46 30.98
N MET A 847 -4.35 37.53 30.04
CA MET A 847 -3.01 37.01 29.76
C MET A 847 -2.11 38.12 29.21
N LYS A 848 -0.88 38.20 29.74
CA LYS A 848 0.18 39.09 29.26
C LYS A 848 1.37 38.25 28.87
N PHE A 849 1.96 38.54 27.73
CA PHE A 849 3.09 37.78 27.21
C PHE A 849 4.41 38.47 27.53
N SER A 850 5.41 37.68 27.91
CA SER A 850 6.75 38.18 28.18
C SER A 850 7.82 37.25 27.61
N ASP A 851 8.88 37.86 27.09
CA ASP A 851 10.09 37.15 26.67
C ASP A 851 11.29 37.79 27.38
N LYS A 852 12.17 36.95 27.94
CA LYS A 852 13.38 37.38 28.67
C LYS A 852 13.07 38.44 29.76
N GLY A 853 11.94 38.31 30.43
CA GLY A 853 11.49 39.22 31.49
C GLY A 853 10.85 40.53 31.01
N VAL A 854 10.68 40.75 29.70
CA VAL A 854 10.07 41.95 29.13
C VAL A 854 8.68 41.64 28.60
N THR A 855 7.66 42.32 29.12
CA THR A 855 6.28 42.21 28.62
C THR A 855 6.10 42.99 27.32
N LYS A 856 5.58 42.34 26.28
CA LYS A 856 5.30 42.92 24.95
C LYS A 856 4.03 42.30 24.35
N ASP A 857 3.59 42.84 23.21
CA ASP A 857 2.59 42.21 22.36
C ASP A 857 3.12 40.84 21.86
N ALA A 858 2.28 39.80 21.90
CA ALA A 858 2.68 38.46 21.47
C ALA A 858 3.15 38.41 20.01
N ILE A 859 2.58 39.24 19.13
CA ILE A 859 2.93 39.31 17.71
C ILE A 859 4.35 39.85 17.53
N GLU A 860 4.74 40.87 18.30
CA GLU A 860 6.12 41.38 18.28
C GLU A 860 7.09 40.36 18.85
N ILE A 861 6.72 39.64 19.92
CA ILE A 861 7.57 38.58 20.49
C ILE A 861 7.84 37.50 19.44
N ILE A 862 6.81 36.90 18.83
CA ILE A 862 7.03 35.81 17.87
C ILE A 862 7.77 36.27 16.61
N LYS A 863 7.58 37.53 16.19
CA LYS A 863 8.32 38.15 15.08
C LYS A 863 9.79 38.33 15.41
N GLU A 864 10.13 38.75 16.63
CA GLU A 864 11.51 38.86 17.10
C GLU A 864 12.23 37.50 17.03
N HIS A 865 11.49 36.41 17.22
CA HIS A 865 11.97 35.03 17.09
C HIS A 865 11.85 34.46 15.66
N GLY A 866 11.65 35.32 14.66
CA GLY A 866 11.77 34.95 13.24
C GLY A 866 10.52 34.39 12.57
N ILE A 867 9.37 34.37 13.25
CA ILE A 867 8.08 34.13 12.59
C ILE A 867 7.84 35.23 11.55
N ASN A 868 7.51 34.85 10.31
CA ASN A 868 7.28 35.77 9.20
C ASN A 868 5.84 35.75 8.65
N TYR A 869 5.03 34.78 9.10
CA TYR A 869 3.63 34.63 8.73
C TYR A 869 2.77 34.45 9.99
N VAL A 870 1.58 35.03 9.98
CA VAL A 870 0.53 34.71 10.93
C VAL A 870 -0.63 34.07 10.17
N ARG A 871 -1.09 32.93 10.70
CA ARG A 871 -2.35 32.33 10.28
C ARG A 871 -3.48 32.81 11.18
N LEU A 872 -4.58 33.26 10.59
CA LEU A 872 -5.82 33.62 11.27
C LEU A 872 -6.98 32.82 10.72
N ARG A 873 -7.81 32.32 11.61
CA ARG A 873 -9.07 31.63 11.29
C ARG A 873 -10.21 32.62 11.27
N ILE A 874 -11.18 32.39 10.41
CA ILE A 874 -12.45 33.09 10.42
C ILE A 874 -13.62 32.10 10.36
N PHE A 875 -14.49 32.17 11.37
CA PHE A 875 -15.77 31.45 11.44
C PHE A 875 -16.90 32.33 10.89
N HIS A 876 -18.01 31.71 10.48
CA HIS A 876 -19.15 32.44 9.91
C HIS A 876 -19.89 33.27 10.97
N ASP A 877 -20.41 32.64 12.01
CA ASP A 877 -20.97 33.30 13.20
C ASP A 877 -20.54 32.58 14.48
N PRO A 878 -19.32 32.84 14.99
CA PRO A 878 -18.85 32.22 16.22
C PRO A 878 -19.54 32.79 17.47
N ALA A 879 -20.26 33.92 17.37
CA ALA A 879 -20.87 34.61 18.51
C ALA A 879 -22.23 34.05 18.92
N GLN A 880 -22.91 33.29 18.05
CA GLN A 880 -24.16 32.64 18.40
C GLN A 880 -24.01 31.67 19.58
N ASP A 881 -25.13 31.28 20.22
CA ASP A 881 -25.11 30.46 21.44
C ASP A 881 -24.41 29.10 21.27
N SER A 882 -24.53 28.47 20.09
CA SER A 882 -23.82 27.22 19.73
C SER A 882 -22.53 27.46 18.94
N GLY A 883 -22.10 28.71 18.82
CA GLY A 883 -20.91 29.12 18.07
C GLY A 883 -19.63 28.82 18.83
N TYR A 884 -18.50 28.93 18.14
CA TYR A 884 -17.17 28.68 18.69
C TYR A 884 -16.86 29.55 19.92
N SER A 885 -17.35 30.80 19.94
CA SER A 885 -17.09 31.79 20.97
C SER A 885 -18.40 32.48 21.40
N PRO A 886 -19.29 31.77 22.11
CA PRO A 886 -20.64 32.24 22.39
C PRO A 886 -20.64 33.61 23.05
N LYS A 887 -21.42 34.54 22.50
CA LYS A 887 -21.63 35.93 22.93
C LYS A 887 -20.40 36.84 22.87
N LYS A 888 -19.22 36.31 22.55
CA LYS A 888 -17.96 37.06 22.48
C LYS A 888 -17.49 37.27 21.04
N GLY A 889 -17.70 36.29 20.16
CA GLY A 889 -17.39 36.41 18.73
C GLY A 889 -15.91 36.35 18.38
N PHE A 890 -15.03 35.76 19.22
CA PHE A 890 -13.63 35.58 18.83
C PHE A 890 -13.53 34.82 17.49
N CYS A 891 -12.63 35.27 16.62
CA CYS A 891 -12.47 34.78 15.24
C CYS A 891 -13.68 35.06 14.31
N ASP A 892 -14.51 36.05 14.63
CA ASP A 892 -15.42 36.67 13.66
C ASP A 892 -14.70 37.69 12.77
N LEU A 893 -15.41 38.26 11.80
CA LEU A 893 -14.87 39.30 10.92
C LEU A 893 -14.32 40.52 11.66
N ASN A 894 -14.94 40.95 12.77
CA ASN A 894 -14.49 42.12 13.52
C ASN A 894 -13.14 41.88 14.18
N TYR A 895 -12.96 40.73 14.86
CA TYR A 895 -11.69 40.33 15.44
C TYR A 895 -10.64 40.01 14.37
N THR A 896 -11.02 39.37 13.27
CA THR A 896 -10.11 39.12 12.14
C THR A 896 -9.57 40.43 11.56
N LYS A 897 -10.41 41.46 11.39
CA LYS A 897 -9.99 42.80 10.94
C LYS A 897 -8.99 43.45 11.91
N GLN A 898 -9.26 43.36 13.21
CA GLN A 898 -8.36 43.89 14.25
C GLN A 898 -7.01 43.18 14.23
N MET A 899 -7.02 41.85 14.17
CA MET A 899 -5.80 41.04 14.11
C MET A 899 -5.03 41.25 12.81
N ALA A 900 -5.70 41.32 11.66
CA ALA A 900 -5.05 41.59 10.37
C ALA A 900 -4.31 42.93 10.38
N LYS A 901 -4.89 43.98 11.00
CA LYS A 901 -4.19 45.26 11.22
C LYS A 901 -2.94 45.09 12.08
N ARG A 902 -3.03 44.37 13.20
CA ARG A 902 -1.87 44.13 14.09
C ARG A 902 -0.77 43.36 13.37
N VAL A 903 -1.12 42.29 12.65
CA VAL A 903 -0.21 41.47 11.86
C VAL A 903 0.52 42.31 10.80
N LYS A 904 -0.22 43.07 10.00
CA LYS A 904 0.36 43.90 8.93
C LYS A 904 1.17 45.07 9.49
N ALA A 905 0.75 45.67 10.61
CA ALA A 905 1.51 46.72 11.29
C ALA A 905 2.85 46.20 11.83
N ALA A 906 2.89 44.94 12.30
CA ALA A 906 4.13 44.27 12.67
C ALA A 906 5.01 43.93 11.45
N GLY A 907 4.53 44.08 10.22
CA GLY A 907 5.26 43.74 8.99
C GLY A 907 5.27 42.23 8.68
N LEU A 908 4.37 41.46 9.29
CA LEU A 908 4.21 40.03 9.03
C LEU A 908 3.23 39.80 7.88
N LYS A 909 3.41 38.67 7.18
CA LYS A 909 2.46 38.21 6.18
C LYS A 909 1.26 37.51 6.83
N LEU A 910 0.14 37.52 6.14
CA LEU A 910 -1.14 36.99 6.63
C LEU A 910 -1.62 35.83 5.76
N LEU A 911 -1.81 34.67 6.40
CA LEU A 911 -2.57 33.54 5.88
C LEU A 911 -3.96 33.57 6.51
N LEU A 912 -5.01 33.70 5.70
CA LEU A 912 -6.39 33.68 6.19
C LEU A 912 -7.05 32.34 5.87
N ASP A 913 -7.62 31.71 6.89
CA ASP A 913 -8.31 30.43 6.78
C ASP A 913 -9.81 30.55 7.01
N PHE A 914 -10.59 30.28 5.96
CA PHE A 914 -12.05 30.27 6.02
C PHE A 914 -12.56 28.92 6.51
N HIS A 915 -13.03 28.84 7.75
CA HIS A 915 -13.57 27.60 8.31
C HIS A 915 -14.94 27.21 7.74
N TYR A 916 -15.70 28.18 7.19
CA TYR A 916 -17.07 27.97 6.69
C TYR A 916 -17.99 27.21 7.65
N SER A 917 -17.83 27.48 8.94
CA SER A 917 -18.60 26.90 10.03
C SER A 917 -18.76 27.95 11.13
N ASP A 918 -19.78 27.80 11.96
CA ASP A 918 -19.93 28.62 13.16
C ASP A 918 -19.15 28.06 14.36
N TYR A 919 -18.73 26.80 14.27
CA TYR A 919 -17.95 26.09 15.29
C TYR A 919 -16.69 25.46 14.68
N TRP A 920 -15.84 24.88 15.52
CA TRP A 920 -14.64 24.15 15.12
C TRP A 920 -14.86 23.19 13.96
N ALA A 921 -14.00 23.28 12.95
CA ALA A 921 -14.02 22.46 11.76
C ALA A 921 -12.69 21.70 11.60
N ASP A 922 -12.78 20.38 11.49
CA ASP A 922 -11.64 19.44 11.35
C ASP A 922 -12.08 18.24 10.48
N PRO A 923 -11.19 17.29 10.12
CA PRO A 923 -11.54 16.16 9.25
C PRO A 923 -12.74 15.33 9.73
N GLY A 924 -13.05 15.31 11.03
CA GLY A 924 -14.19 14.59 11.60
C GLY A 924 -15.49 15.39 11.64
N LYS A 925 -15.45 16.73 11.52
CA LYS A 925 -16.64 17.59 11.57
C LYS A 925 -16.47 18.88 10.76
N GLN A 926 -17.30 19.07 9.74
CA GLN A 926 -17.26 20.24 8.84
C GLN A 926 -18.66 20.82 8.59
N TYR A 927 -19.52 20.86 9.61
CA TYR A 927 -20.94 21.24 9.43
C TYR A 927 -21.11 22.68 8.95
N LYS A 928 -22.10 22.90 8.07
CA LYS A 928 -22.41 24.24 7.57
C LYS A 928 -22.95 25.17 8.68
N PRO A 929 -22.74 26.50 8.54
CA PRO A 929 -23.29 27.51 9.44
C PRO A 929 -24.82 27.45 9.54
N ALA A 930 -25.37 27.90 10.66
CA ALA A 930 -26.80 28.00 10.91
C ALA A 930 -27.51 28.82 9.81
N ALA A 931 -26.90 29.92 9.37
CA ALA A 931 -27.43 30.77 8.30
C ALA A 931 -27.54 30.06 6.94
N TRP A 932 -26.82 28.95 6.73
CA TRP A 932 -26.80 28.21 5.47
C TRP A 932 -27.61 26.91 5.53
N LYS A 933 -28.22 26.60 6.68
CA LYS A 933 -29.11 25.44 6.82
C LYS A 933 -30.35 25.63 5.96
N GLY A 934 -30.71 24.60 5.20
CA GLY A 934 -31.89 24.59 4.33
C GLY A 934 -31.73 25.27 2.96
N LEU A 935 -30.58 25.91 2.68
CA LEU A 935 -30.29 26.43 1.34
C LEU A 935 -30.18 25.28 0.33
N SER A 936 -30.69 25.49 -0.89
CA SER A 936 -30.36 24.62 -2.03
C SER A 936 -28.87 24.69 -2.35
N PHE A 937 -28.34 23.69 -3.07
CA PHE A 937 -26.92 23.67 -3.40
C PHE A 937 -26.43 24.93 -4.16
N GLU A 938 -27.25 25.45 -5.08
CA GLU A 938 -26.93 26.69 -5.81
C GLU A 938 -26.94 27.93 -4.90
N GLU A 939 -27.90 28.02 -3.98
CA GLU A 939 -27.95 29.08 -2.98
C GLU A 939 -26.80 28.98 -1.98
N LEU A 940 -26.43 27.77 -1.55
CA LEU A 940 -25.29 27.51 -0.67
C LEU A 940 -23.98 27.95 -1.31
N LYS A 941 -23.76 27.56 -2.57
CA LYS A 941 -22.58 27.94 -3.35
C LYS A 941 -22.49 29.45 -3.53
N LYS A 942 -23.62 30.12 -3.79
CA LYS A 942 -23.70 31.58 -3.84
C LYS A 942 -23.42 32.21 -2.48
N ALA A 943 -23.99 31.70 -1.39
CA ALA A 943 -23.80 32.20 -0.03
C ALA A 943 -22.32 32.09 0.40
N LEU A 944 -21.67 30.95 0.09
CA LEU A 944 -20.24 30.75 0.31
C LEU A 944 -19.43 31.80 -0.48
N TYR A 945 -19.69 31.94 -1.78
CA TYR A 945 -19.02 32.96 -2.61
C TYR A 945 -19.19 34.37 -2.04
N ASP A 946 -20.41 34.77 -1.71
CA ASP A 946 -20.74 36.12 -1.23
C ASP A 946 -20.08 36.40 0.12
N TYR A 947 -20.11 35.42 1.04
CA TYR A 947 -19.46 35.54 2.34
C TYR A 947 -17.93 35.70 2.20
N THR A 948 -17.28 34.83 1.42
CA THR A 948 -15.84 34.91 1.18
C THR A 948 -15.46 36.24 0.54
N LYS A 949 -16.23 36.70 -0.45
CA LYS A 949 -16.01 37.97 -1.13
C LYS A 949 -16.15 39.15 -0.18
N MET A 950 -17.20 39.16 0.64
CA MET A 950 -17.45 40.22 1.63
C MET A 950 -16.29 40.35 2.62
N VAL A 951 -15.81 39.25 3.20
CA VAL A 951 -14.66 39.25 4.12
C VAL A 951 -13.42 39.85 3.44
N MET A 952 -13.13 39.42 2.21
CA MET A 952 -11.99 39.91 1.44
C MET A 952 -12.11 41.41 1.10
N GLU A 953 -13.31 41.90 0.76
CA GLU A 953 -13.58 43.32 0.49
C GLU A 953 -13.38 44.18 1.74
N GLU A 954 -13.82 43.70 2.90
CA GLU A 954 -13.62 44.38 4.19
C GLU A 954 -12.14 44.48 4.60
N LEU A 955 -11.36 43.42 4.34
CA LEU A 955 -9.90 43.45 4.57
C LEU A 955 -9.18 44.35 3.55
N LYS A 956 -9.66 44.39 2.30
CA LYS A 956 -9.15 45.31 1.26
C LYS A 956 -9.41 46.76 1.61
N ALA A 957 -10.62 47.09 2.10
CA ALA A 957 -10.97 48.42 2.55
C ALA A 957 -10.05 48.94 3.67
N GLN A 958 -9.43 48.03 4.45
CA GLN A 958 -8.47 48.37 5.50
C GLN A 958 -6.99 48.22 5.08
N ASN A 959 -6.71 47.94 3.81
CA ASN A 959 -5.37 47.69 3.29
C ASN A 959 -4.63 46.54 4.02
N THR A 960 -5.38 45.51 4.41
CA THR A 960 -4.90 44.36 5.18
C THR A 960 -5.20 43.03 4.48
N LEU A 961 -5.23 43.03 3.15
CA LEU A 961 -5.48 41.82 2.37
C LEU A 961 -4.52 40.68 2.77
N PRO A 962 -5.02 39.44 2.86
CA PRO A 962 -4.16 38.30 3.12
C PRO A 962 -3.23 38.03 1.93
N ASP A 963 -2.01 37.60 2.22
CA ASP A 963 -1.02 37.20 1.22
C ASP A 963 -1.38 35.83 0.63
N MET A 964 -1.98 34.97 1.47
CA MET A 964 -2.43 33.63 1.12
C MET A 964 -3.77 33.31 1.78
N VAL A 965 -4.61 32.50 1.12
CA VAL A 965 -5.92 32.08 1.62
C VAL A 965 -6.10 30.57 1.55
N GLN A 966 -6.69 30.00 2.60
CA GLN A 966 -7.25 28.65 2.65
C GLN A 966 -8.78 28.72 2.52
N VAL A 967 -9.33 27.88 1.64
CA VAL A 967 -10.78 27.69 1.47
C VAL A 967 -11.15 26.41 2.20
N GLY A 968 -11.36 26.52 3.51
CA GLY A 968 -11.57 25.40 4.42
C GLY A 968 -10.30 24.96 5.15
N ASN A 969 -10.51 24.43 6.35
CA ASN A 969 -9.47 23.86 7.21
C ASN A 969 -9.45 22.33 7.06
N GLU A 970 -8.30 21.73 6.77
CA GLU A 970 -8.12 20.27 6.77
C GLU A 970 -9.19 19.49 5.97
N ILE A 971 -9.33 19.82 4.69
CA ILE A 971 -10.54 19.55 3.91
C ILE A 971 -10.58 18.17 3.23
N ASN A 972 -9.72 17.21 3.62
CA ASN A 972 -9.66 15.89 2.95
C ASN A 972 -11.00 15.12 3.00
N HIS A 973 -11.87 15.44 3.96
CA HIS A 973 -13.24 14.93 4.05
C HIS A 973 -14.33 15.93 3.63
N GLY A 974 -13.96 17.15 3.27
CA GLY A 974 -14.84 18.18 2.71
C GLY A 974 -15.02 19.43 3.57
N ILE A 975 -16.02 20.24 3.20
CA ILE A 975 -16.46 21.48 3.86
C ILE A 975 -17.99 21.57 3.86
N VAL A 976 -18.58 22.39 4.73
CA VAL A 976 -20.03 22.73 4.72
C VAL A 976 -20.98 21.52 4.57
N TRP A 977 -20.74 20.47 5.35
CA TRP A 977 -21.47 19.20 5.27
C TRP A 977 -23.00 19.36 5.41
N PRO A 978 -23.78 18.48 4.75
CA PRO A 978 -23.35 17.30 3.98
C PRO A 978 -23.00 17.56 2.49
N ASP A 979 -23.34 18.72 1.95
CA ASP A 979 -23.24 19.01 0.51
C ASP A 979 -21.79 18.98 0.00
N GLY A 980 -20.88 19.65 0.72
CA GLY A 980 -19.46 19.64 0.39
C GLY A 980 -18.68 18.48 1.03
N ASN A 981 -19.25 17.29 1.17
CA ASN A 981 -18.52 16.12 1.68
C ASN A 981 -17.72 15.41 0.57
N VAL A 982 -16.66 14.68 0.93
CA VAL A 982 -15.87 13.85 0.01
C VAL A 982 -16.70 12.76 -0.69
N SER A 983 -17.82 12.32 -0.09
CA SER A 983 -18.82 11.46 -0.74
C SER A 983 -19.55 12.15 -1.91
N ASN A 984 -19.51 13.49 -1.97
CA ASN A 984 -20.13 14.34 -2.99
C ASN A 984 -19.07 15.18 -3.70
N MET A 985 -18.05 14.52 -4.26
CA MET A 985 -16.83 15.14 -4.77
C MET A 985 -17.05 16.30 -5.77
N ASP A 986 -18.06 16.21 -6.63
CA ASP A 986 -18.42 17.27 -7.59
C ASP A 986 -18.95 18.52 -6.88
N GLN A 987 -19.82 18.36 -5.87
CA GLN A 987 -20.35 19.47 -5.09
C GLN A 987 -19.26 20.11 -4.23
N LEU A 988 -18.43 19.30 -3.57
CA LEU A 988 -17.26 19.76 -2.84
C LEU A 988 -16.35 20.61 -3.74
N ALA A 989 -15.95 20.11 -4.90
CA ALA A 989 -15.10 20.86 -5.81
C ALA A 989 -15.74 22.17 -6.30
N GLN A 990 -17.04 22.18 -6.56
CA GLN A 990 -17.76 23.40 -6.94
C GLN A 990 -17.78 24.45 -5.82
N LEU A 991 -17.91 24.03 -4.56
CA LEU A 991 -17.83 24.93 -3.40
C LEU A 991 -16.42 25.51 -3.22
N LEU A 992 -15.38 24.69 -3.41
CA LEU A 992 -13.98 25.14 -3.39
C LEU A 992 -13.67 26.12 -4.53
N CYS A 993 -14.18 25.84 -5.73
CA CYS A 993 -14.11 26.76 -6.87
C CYS A 993 -14.83 28.08 -6.58
N ALA A 994 -16.01 28.05 -5.96
CA ALA A 994 -16.74 29.25 -5.59
C ALA A 994 -15.97 30.12 -4.57
N GLY A 995 -15.46 29.51 -3.49
CA GLY A 995 -14.62 30.22 -2.52
C GLY A 995 -13.35 30.79 -3.15
N THR A 996 -12.69 30.02 -4.02
CA THR A 996 -11.48 30.48 -4.73
C THR A 996 -11.80 31.63 -5.69
N ALA A 997 -12.90 31.54 -6.43
CA ALA A 997 -13.35 32.61 -7.33
C ALA A 997 -13.71 33.90 -6.58
N ALA A 998 -14.27 33.79 -5.37
CA ALA A 998 -14.58 34.93 -4.52
C ALA A 998 -13.30 35.68 -4.09
N VAL A 999 -12.28 34.95 -3.62
CA VAL A 999 -10.96 35.52 -3.28
C VAL A 999 -10.35 36.22 -4.50
N LYS A 1000 -10.26 35.51 -5.62
CA LYS A 1000 -9.63 36.02 -6.85
C LYS A 1000 -10.40 37.17 -7.52
N ALA A 1001 -11.70 37.31 -7.24
CA ALA A 1001 -12.49 38.45 -7.70
C ALA A 1001 -12.12 39.76 -6.98
N VAL A 1002 -11.69 39.67 -5.72
CA VAL A 1002 -11.28 40.84 -4.91
C VAL A 1002 -9.80 41.17 -5.13
N GLU A 1003 -8.94 40.14 -5.12
CA GLU A 1003 -7.50 40.25 -5.36
C GLU A 1003 -7.00 39.07 -6.20
N PRO A 1004 -6.86 39.24 -7.53
CA PRO A 1004 -6.43 38.17 -8.42
C PRO A 1004 -5.05 37.58 -8.08
N LYS A 1005 -4.19 38.33 -7.34
CA LYS A 1005 -2.81 37.93 -7.02
C LYS A 1005 -2.65 37.16 -5.71
N THR A 1006 -3.68 37.07 -4.87
CA THR A 1006 -3.62 36.31 -3.60
C THR A 1006 -3.29 34.84 -3.88
N GLN A 1007 -2.38 34.26 -3.10
CA GLN A 1007 -2.00 32.85 -3.20
C GLN A 1007 -3.11 31.95 -2.64
N MET A 1008 -3.41 30.84 -3.31
CA MET A 1008 -4.40 29.87 -2.85
C MET A 1008 -3.72 28.60 -2.32
N MET A 1009 -4.05 28.22 -1.09
CA MET A 1009 -3.62 26.95 -0.51
C MET A 1009 -4.76 25.92 -0.56
N LEU A 1010 -4.44 24.71 -1.00
CA LEU A 1010 -5.30 23.53 -0.82
C LEU A 1010 -4.80 22.77 0.42
N HIS A 1011 -5.53 22.83 1.52
CA HIS A 1011 -5.09 22.32 2.83
C HIS A 1011 -5.74 20.97 3.18
N VAL A 1012 -4.94 19.91 3.23
CA VAL A 1012 -5.37 18.55 3.60
C VAL A 1012 -4.70 18.10 4.90
N ALA A 1013 -5.35 17.24 5.68
CA ALA A 1013 -4.74 16.63 6.85
C ALA A 1013 -3.97 15.34 6.50
N LEU A 1014 -3.48 14.65 7.54
CA LEU A 1014 -2.89 13.31 7.44
C LEU A 1014 -1.57 13.31 6.63
N GLY A 1015 -0.66 14.21 6.96
CA GLY A 1015 0.57 14.47 6.21
C GLY A 1015 1.52 13.29 5.99
N GLY A 1016 1.42 12.17 6.75
CA GLY A 1016 2.15 10.94 6.44
C GLY A 1016 1.38 9.92 5.59
N GLN A 1017 0.08 10.11 5.36
CA GLN A 1017 -0.78 9.16 4.64
C GLN A 1017 -0.89 9.56 3.16
N ASN A 1018 0.11 9.17 2.36
CA ASN A 1018 0.21 9.59 0.95
C ASN A 1018 -1.03 9.27 0.10
N ASN A 1019 -1.66 8.11 0.33
CA ASN A 1019 -2.84 7.70 -0.43
C ASN A 1019 -4.02 8.68 -0.23
N GLU A 1020 -4.21 9.21 0.97
CA GLU A 1020 -5.24 10.23 1.26
C GLU A 1020 -4.99 11.50 0.47
N SER A 1021 -3.74 11.98 0.53
CA SER A 1021 -3.33 13.21 -0.14
C SER A 1021 -3.49 13.10 -1.66
N VAL A 1022 -3.00 12.00 -2.24
CA VAL A 1022 -3.06 11.75 -3.69
C VAL A 1022 -4.51 11.57 -4.15
N PHE A 1023 -5.31 10.79 -3.43
CA PHE A 1023 -6.72 10.59 -3.76
C PHE A 1023 -7.48 11.93 -3.82
N PHE A 1024 -7.33 12.75 -2.79
CA PHE A 1024 -8.01 14.03 -2.71
C PHE A 1024 -7.54 15.00 -3.81
N ILE A 1025 -6.22 15.19 -3.95
CA ILE A 1025 -5.64 16.15 -4.91
C ILE A 1025 -5.94 15.74 -6.36
N ASP A 1026 -5.83 14.46 -6.71
CA ASP A 1026 -6.20 13.98 -8.05
C ASP A 1026 -7.67 14.31 -8.36
N ASN A 1027 -8.57 14.12 -7.40
CA ASN A 1027 -9.99 14.44 -7.56
C ASN A 1027 -10.27 15.94 -7.69
N MET A 1028 -9.54 16.78 -6.95
CA MET A 1028 -9.66 18.24 -7.02
C MET A 1028 -9.13 18.79 -8.36
N LEU A 1029 -7.97 18.30 -8.82
CA LEU A 1029 -7.40 18.69 -10.11
C LEU A 1029 -8.29 18.28 -11.27
N ALA A 1030 -8.85 17.06 -11.24
CA ALA A 1030 -9.77 16.58 -12.28
C ALA A 1030 -11.03 17.46 -12.40
N ARG A 1031 -11.42 18.16 -11.33
CA ARG A 1031 -12.59 19.05 -11.26
C ARG A 1031 -12.26 20.53 -11.45
N GLY A 1032 -11.00 20.86 -11.75
CA GLY A 1032 -10.57 22.22 -12.04
C GLY A 1032 -10.41 23.12 -10.82
N VAL A 1033 -10.31 22.56 -9.61
CA VAL A 1033 -10.02 23.34 -8.40
C VAL A 1033 -8.63 23.96 -8.52
N HIS A 1034 -8.56 25.28 -8.39
CA HIS A 1034 -7.32 26.03 -8.52
C HIS A 1034 -6.63 26.20 -7.17
N PHE A 1035 -5.34 25.89 -7.12
CA PHE A 1035 -4.47 26.16 -5.98
C PHE A 1035 -3.02 26.35 -6.43
N ASP A 1036 -2.29 27.15 -5.65
CA ASP A 1036 -0.90 27.53 -5.88
C ASP A 1036 0.06 26.65 -5.06
N VAL A 1037 -0.33 26.30 -3.83
CA VAL A 1037 0.45 25.52 -2.85
C VAL A 1037 -0.40 24.44 -2.20
N ILE A 1038 0.21 23.30 -1.90
CA ILE A 1038 -0.39 22.22 -1.11
C ILE A 1038 -0.06 22.47 0.37
N GLY A 1039 -1.07 22.56 1.22
CA GLY A 1039 -0.94 22.60 2.68
C GLY A 1039 -1.17 21.22 3.27
N GLN A 1040 -0.31 20.78 4.19
CA GLN A 1040 -0.44 19.51 4.91
C GLN A 1040 -0.48 19.73 6.42
N SER A 1041 -1.39 19.05 7.12
CA SER A 1041 -1.31 18.93 8.58
C SER A 1041 -0.58 17.66 8.99
N TYR A 1042 0.33 17.77 9.96
CA TYR A 1042 1.09 16.62 10.45
C TYR A 1042 1.21 16.63 11.98
N TYR A 1043 0.64 15.59 12.58
CA TYR A 1043 0.73 15.33 14.01
C TYR A 1043 1.30 13.92 14.21
N PRO A 1044 2.54 13.76 14.71
CA PRO A 1044 3.22 12.47 14.82
C PRO A 1044 2.43 11.40 15.60
N LYS A 1045 1.53 11.80 16.50
CA LYS A 1045 0.67 10.88 17.26
C LYS A 1045 -0.34 10.15 16.37
N TRP A 1046 -0.80 10.75 15.28
CA TRP A 1046 -1.92 10.24 14.47
C TRP A 1046 -1.61 10.11 12.98
N HIS A 1047 -0.68 10.91 12.44
CA HIS A 1047 -0.48 11.08 11.00
C HIS A 1047 0.71 10.26 10.46
N GLY A 1048 1.14 9.23 11.19
CA GLY A 1048 2.30 8.41 10.83
C GLY A 1048 3.63 8.98 11.34
N THR A 1049 4.73 8.40 10.86
CA THR A 1049 6.09 8.75 11.23
C THR A 1049 6.65 9.93 10.42
N LEU A 1050 7.81 10.46 10.84
CA LEU A 1050 8.51 11.49 10.07
C LEU A 1050 8.94 11.01 8.67
N ALA A 1051 9.27 9.72 8.54
CA ALA A 1051 9.57 9.12 7.24
C ALA A 1051 8.34 9.09 6.34
N ASP A 1052 7.16 8.81 6.90
CA ASP A 1052 5.89 8.83 6.17
C ASP A 1052 5.59 10.24 5.65
N LEU A 1053 5.80 11.26 6.50
CA LEU A 1053 5.69 12.67 6.11
C LEU A 1053 6.64 12.99 4.95
N GLU A 1054 7.95 12.70 5.10
CA GLU A 1054 8.95 12.98 4.08
C GLU A 1054 8.63 12.28 2.75
N ASN A 1055 8.25 11.00 2.79
CA ASN A 1055 7.86 10.24 1.61
C ASN A 1055 6.63 10.86 0.92
N ASN A 1056 5.60 11.23 1.71
CA ASN A 1056 4.41 11.85 1.16
C ASN A 1056 4.75 13.18 0.48
N LEU A 1057 5.43 14.10 1.17
CA LEU A 1057 5.75 15.42 0.62
C LEU A 1057 6.61 15.31 -0.65
N ASN A 1058 7.57 14.39 -0.70
CA ASN A 1058 8.37 14.13 -1.91
C ASN A 1058 7.53 13.59 -3.08
N ASP A 1059 6.60 12.65 -2.84
CA ASP A 1059 5.69 12.17 -3.88
C ASP A 1059 4.79 13.30 -4.39
N LEU A 1060 4.22 14.13 -3.50
CA LEU A 1060 3.36 15.25 -3.89
C LEU A 1060 4.09 16.27 -4.78
N VAL A 1061 5.32 16.64 -4.41
CA VAL A 1061 6.18 17.51 -5.25
C VAL A 1061 6.45 16.86 -6.59
N ARG A 1062 6.85 15.58 -6.62
CA ARG A 1062 7.16 14.86 -7.86
C ARG A 1062 5.94 14.71 -8.77
N ARG A 1063 4.76 14.45 -8.19
CA ARG A 1063 3.52 14.13 -8.90
C ARG A 1063 2.83 15.38 -9.45
N TYR A 1064 2.82 16.47 -8.69
CA TYR A 1064 2.05 17.68 -9.02
C TYR A 1064 2.92 18.88 -9.41
N ASN A 1065 4.23 18.84 -9.11
CA ASN A 1065 5.17 19.96 -9.32
C ASN A 1065 4.69 21.27 -8.67
N LYS A 1066 4.03 21.16 -7.51
CA LYS A 1066 3.51 22.27 -6.71
C LYS A 1066 4.40 22.54 -5.52
N ASP A 1067 4.34 23.76 -5.01
CA ASP A 1067 4.96 24.12 -3.74
C ASP A 1067 4.18 23.45 -2.59
N VAL A 1068 4.87 23.13 -1.48
CA VAL A 1068 4.28 22.42 -0.34
C VAL A 1068 4.66 23.10 0.98
N ILE A 1069 3.70 23.24 1.89
CA ILE A 1069 3.85 23.77 3.26
C ILE A 1069 3.23 22.78 4.25
N VAL A 1070 3.92 22.49 5.37
CA VAL A 1070 3.29 21.83 6.51
C VAL A 1070 2.59 22.90 7.34
N VAL A 1071 1.32 23.15 7.04
CA VAL A 1071 0.59 24.34 7.51
C VAL A 1071 -0.06 24.15 8.88
N GLU A 1072 -0.08 22.92 9.41
CA GLU A 1072 -0.34 22.68 10.83
C GLU A 1072 0.54 21.54 11.34
N TYR A 1073 1.21 21.78 12.46
CA TYR A 1073 1.92 20.76 13.23
C TYR A 1073 2.10 21.28 14.67
N SER A 1074 2.61 20.44 15.57
CA SER A 1074 2.77 20.83 16.98
C SER A 1074 4.04 20.36 17.66
N ALA A 1075 4.42 19.11 17.44
CA ALA A 1075 5.62 18.48 17.97
C ALA A 1075 6.70 18.31 16.90
N LEU A 1076 7.92 17.94 17.32
CA LEU A 1076 9.07 17.66 16.44
C LEU A 1076 9.43 18.86 15.54
N LYS A 1077 9.55 20.04 16.17
CA LYS A 1077 9.66 21.33 15.48
C LYS A 1077 10.82 21.39 14.50
N GLU A 1078 12.00 20.94 14.92
CA GLU A 1078 13.18 20.97 14.07
C GLU A 1078 13.07 19.98 12.90
N GLU A 1079 12.59 18.77 13.17
CA GLU A 1079 12.50 17.69 12.20
C GLU A 1079 11.45 17.97 11.13
N VAL A 1080 10.27 18.44 11.53
CA VAL A 1080 9.20 18.82 10.59
C VAL A 1080 9.66 19.99 9.71
N ASN A 1081 10.32 21.00 10.27
CA ASN A 1081 10.88 22.10 9.47
C ASN A 1081 11.98 21.61 8.52
N LYS A 1082 12.87 20.72 8.99
CA LYS A 1082 13.91 20.13 8.14
C LYS A 1082 13.31 19.41 6.93
N ILE A 1083 12.28 18.60 7.12
CA ILE A 1083 11.59 17.89 6.05
C ILE A 1083 10.89 18.88 5.11
N ALA A 1084 10.09 19.80 5.68
CA ALA A 1084 9.29 20.74 4.90
C ALA A 1084 10.13 21.69 4.04
N PHE A 1085 11.31 22.13 4.51
CA PHE A 1085 12.24 22.94 3.72
C PHE A 1085 13.20 22.12 2.85
N GLY A 1086 13.36 20.82 3.14
CA GLY A 1086 14.31 19.93 2.46
C GLY A 1086 13.80 19.34 1.14
N LEU A 1087 12.57 19.64 0.73
CA LEU A 1087 11.97 19.07 -0.49
C LEU A 1087 12.72 19.50 -1.77
N PRO A 1088 12.80 18.61 -2.78
CA PRO A 1088 13.59 18.84 -3.98
C PRO A 1088 13.16 20.08 -4.76
N ASN A 1089 14.12 20.67 -5.49
CA ASN A 1089 13.90 21.85 -6.36
C ASN A 1089 13.37 23.09 -5.61
N GLY A 1090 13.57 23.18 -4.29
CA GLY A 1090 13.12 24.32 -3.49
C GLY A 1090 11.59 24.44 -3.40
N LYS A 1091 10.88 23.32 -3.60
CA LYS A 1091 9.42 23.23 -3.56
C LYS A 1091 8.86 23.18 -2.14
N GLY A 1092 9.72 22.89 -1.17
CA GLY A 1092 9.42 23.00 0.25
C GLY A 1092 9.42 24.45 0.71
N LYS A 1093 8.24 25.00 1.04
CA LYS A 1093 8.07 26.42 1.40
C LYS A 1093 7.95 26.67 2.90
N GLY A 1094 7.95 25.63 3.72
CA GLY A 1094 8.13 25.76 5.16
C GLY A 1094 6.96 25.26 5.98
N THR A 1095 6.75 25.85 7.16
CA THR A 1095 5.81 25.31 8.16
C THR A 1095 4.99 26.40 8.85
N CYS A 1096 3.87 26.02 9.45
CA CYS A 1096 3.11 26.86 10.37
C CYS A 1096 2.74 26.08 11.64
N ILE A 1097 3.21 26.55 12.79
CA ILE A 1097 2.95 25.91 14.07
C ILE A 1097 1.52 26.20 14.52
N TRP A 1098 0.82 25.17 14.98
CA TRP A 1098 -0.57 25.27 15.41
C TRP A 1098 -0.64 25.77 16.87
N GLU A 1099 -1.32 26.90 17.07
CA GLU A 1099 -1.67 27.49 18.37
C GLU A 1099 -0.54 27.54 19.43
N PRO A 1100 0.66 28.04 19.06
CA PRO A 1100 1.80 28.00 19.97
C PRO A 1100 1.63 28.92 21.18
N LEU A 1101 0.58 29.73 21.27
CA LEU A 1101 0.36 30.62 22.42
C LEU A 1101 -0.27 29.92 23.62
N SER A 1102 -0.98 28.80 23.44
CA SER A 1102 -1.81 28.26 24.53
C SER A 1102 -2.01 26.75 24.58
N THR A 1103 -1.72 26.01 23.51
CA THR A 1103 -1.97 24.57 23.47
C THR A 1103 -0.71 23.75 23.18
N TRP A 1104 -0.75 22.48 23.57
CA TRP A 1104 0.31 21.49 23.36
C TRP A 1104 1.72 22.01 23.70
N GLU A 1105 2.71 21.84 22.82
CA GLU A 1105 4.07 22.38 22.98
C GLU A 1105 4.13 23.89 22.69
N LYS A 1106 3.41 24.65 23.51
CA LYS A 1106 3.29 26.12 23.45
C LYS A 1106 4.59 26.84 23.77
N PHE A 1107 4.78 28.02 23.19
CA PHE A 1107 5.89 28.95 23.43
C PHE A 1107 5.85 29.61 24.80
N PHE A 1108 4.67 29.71 25.42
CA PHE A 1108 4.47 30.42 26.68
C PHE A 1108 3.88 29.49 27.74
N ASP A 1109 4.36 29.61 28.99
CA ASP A 1109 3.78 28.91 30.13
C ASP A 1109 2.39 29.44 30.51
N ASN A 1110 1.81 28.94 31.61
CA ASN A 1110 0.48 29.39 32.07
C ASN A 1110 0.47 30.85 32.57
N ASP A 1111 1.64 31.42 32.89
CA ASP A 1111 1.81 32.81 33.32
C ASP A 1111 2.10 33.75 32.14
N GLY A 1112 2.20 33.21 30.91
CA GLY A 1112 2.54 33.98 29.71
C GLY A 1112 4.04 34.28 29.55
N LYS A 1113 4.92 33.53 30.22
CA LYS A 1113 6.39 33.66 30.06
C LYS A 1113 6.88 32.71 28.99
N SER A 1114 7.77 33.19 28.11
CA SER A 1114 8.38 32.35 27.08
C SER A 1114 9.17 31.19 27.70
N ASN A 1115 9.21 30.07 26.99
CA ASN A 1115 9.92 28.86 27.41
C ASN A 1115 10.95 28.42 26.35
N GLN A 1116 11.55 27.25 26.56
CA GLN A 1116 12.61 26.69 25.71
C GLN A 1116 12.22 26.44 24.25
N TYR A 1117 10.92 26.42 23.90
CA TYR A 1117 10.48 26.16 22.53
C TYR A 1117 10.57 27.38 21.61
N LEU A 1118 10.43 28.60 22.17
CA LEU A 1118 10.43 29.83 21.38
C LEU A 1118 11.82 30.11 20.75
N PRO A 1119 12.95 30.01 21.48
CA PRO A 1119 14.28 30.19 20.91
C PRO A 1119 14.66 29.25 19.77
N LEU A 1120 14.01 28.08 19.63
CA LEU A 1120 14.25 27.18 18.50
C LEU A 1120 13.97 27.87 17.15
N TYR A 1121 13.07 28.85 17.13
CA TYR A 1121 12.71 29.60 15.92
C TYR A 1121 13.74 30.68 15.54
N ASP A 1122 14.54 31.17 16.49
CA ASP A 1122 15.70 32.02 16.18
C ASP A 1122 16.68 31.27 15.26
N GLU A 1123 16.92 30.00 15.55
CA GLU A 1123 17.85 29.16 14.78
C GLU A 1123 17.24 28.74 13.44
N MET A 1124 15.98 28.28 13.45
CA MET A 1124 15.28 27.87 12.22
C MET A 1124 15.11 29.04 11.24
N SER A 1125 14.76 30.23 11.72
CA SER A 1125 14.58 31.40 10.85
C SER A 1125 15.90 31.84 10.20
N LYS A 1126 17.00 31.88 10.96
CA LYS A 1126 18.34 32.15 10.42
C LYS A 1126 18.74 31.11 9.37
N LYS A 1127 18.39 29.84 9.59
CA LYS A 1127 18.75 28.74 8.70
C LYS A 1127 17.96 28.74 7.39
N TYR A 1128 16.66 29.03 7.43
CA TYR A 1128 15.76 28.77 6.30
C TYR A 1128 15.27 30.01 5.56
N LEU A 1129 15.20 31.17 6.21
CA LEU A 1129 14.58 32.37 5.61
C LEU A 1129 15.59 33.33 4.93
N ASN A 1130 16.85 32.92 4.72
CA ASN A 1130 17.92 33.74 4.15
C ASN A 1130 17.90 35.18 4.68
N LYS A 1131 18.31 35.38 5.93
CA LYS A 1131 18.62 36.71 6.46
C LYS A 1131 20.11 37.00 6.37
#